data_AF-A0A2K3NDY8-F1
#
_entry.id   AF-A0A2K3NDY8-F1
#
_cell.length_a   1.000
_cell.length_b   1.000
_cell.length_c   1.000
_cell.angle_alpha   90.00
_cell.angle_beta   90.00
_cell.angle_gamma   90.00
#
_symmetry.space_group_name_H-M   'P 1'
#
loop_
_entity.id
_entity.type
_entity.pdbx_description
1 polymer ?
#
loop_
_entity_poly.entity_id
_entity_poly.type
_entity_poly.pdbx_seq_one_letter_code
_entity_poly.pdbx_strand_id
1 'polypeptide(L)'
;MTVRETLDFSARCQGVGQNYEMLTELLKREKESQVEPDPDIDAYMKEAAIEGQQNSVVIDYILKILGLEVCADIMVGDQMIRGISGGEKKRLTTGEMLVGPIKVLFMDEISNGLDSSTTFQIINSIKQSIHILNGTALVSLLQPAPETYDLFDDIILLTDGQIVYQGPRENVLEFFESIGFKCPERKGVADFLQEVTSRKDQWQYWARKDEPYNFVTVKDFARAFELFHVGQQLGEEMADPFNKSKFHSNALITKKYGINKKELLRACVSRELLLMRRNSFIYIFKATQLTYLATLTTMLFLRPTMHHSTFEDAETYMGALFFTVTVAMFNGISELNMTIMKLPIFYKQRDLLFYPSWAYSLPPWILKIPVTLIEVAIWECISYYGIGYDRDTGRFFKQYLVILCINQMASALFRFMAALGRDIVVANTFGTFSLLAVTVLGGFVISRDDVSKWFLWGYWSSPLMYGQNAIAVNEFLGHSWRNVTSTTSNETLGVYILKSRGFFPQAYWYWIGVGALIGYVFLFNFFFALALHCLSHTKMDEAVVENKASSTGKKGMVLPFQPLSLTFDDIKYFVDMPQAMKSQGVCEDRLELLKGVSGAFRPGVLTALMGVSGAGKTTLMDVLAGRKTSGYIEGSITISGYPKNQETFARISGYCEQSDIHSPNVTVYESLLYSAWLRLSPEVDRKTRK
;
A
#
# COMPACT_ATOMS: atom_id res chain seq x y z
N MET A 1 -3.30 10.98 11.15
CA MET A 1 -2.10 11.72 11.59
C MET A 1 -2.04 13.03 10.80
N THR A 2 -1.04 13.91 11.01
CA THR A 2 -1.06 15.30 10.45
C THR A 2 -0.68 15.39 8.96
N VAL A 3 0.03 16.43 8.50
CA VAL A 3 0.47 16.64 7.09
C VAL A 3 2.01 16.81 6.97
N ARG A 4 2.64 17.38 8.00
CA ARG A 4 4.04 17.22 8.39
C ARG A 4 4.25 15.83 8.92
N GLU A 5 3.44 15.37 9.88
CA GLU A 5 3.09 13.94 9.97
C GLU A 5 2.18 13.54 8.79
N THR A 6 2.56 13.86 7.56
CA THR A 6 2.27 13.06 6.37
C THR A 6 3.58 12.87 5.60
N LEU A 7 4.34 13.94 5.41
CA LEU A 7 5.64 13.90 4.77
C LEU A 7 6.80 13.44 5.70
N ASP A 8 6.68 13.38 7.04
CA ASP A 8 7.75 13.05 8.02
C ASP A 8 8.22 11.59 7.99
N PHE A 9 7.31 10.67 8.23
CA PHE A 9 7.35 9.30 7.75
C PHE A 9 7.67 9.22 6.24
N SER A 10 7.33 10.20 5.39
CA SER A 10 7.79 10.24 3.98
C SER A 10 9.25 10.65 3.81
N ALA A 11 9.92 11.04 4.89
CA ALA A 11 11.35 10.93 5.15
C ALA A 11 11.84 9.50 5.47
N ARG A 12 10.96 8.55 5.88
CA ARG A 12 11.34 7.29 6.57
C ARG A 12 10.50 5.99 6.27
N CYS A 13 9.93 5.78 5.07
CA CYS A 13 9.81 4.46 4.35
C CYS A 13 9.90 4.20 2.80
N GLN A 14 10.21 5.08 1.81
CA GLN A 14 10.59 4.80 0.36
C GLN A 14 12.07 5.03 0.07
N GLY A 15 12.72 6.06 0.61
CA GLY A 15 14.16 6.33 0.58
C GLY A 15 14.62 7.63 -0.07
N VAL A 16 15.66 8.31 0.42
CA VAL A 16 16.37 9.40 -0.29
C VAL A 16 17.17 8.89 -1.51
N GLY A 17 17.51 7.61 -1.54
CA GLY A 17 18.35 7.02 -2.59
C GLY A 17 19.81 7.42 -2.46
N GLN A 18 20.51 7.26 -3.58
CA GLN A 18 21.89 7.68 -3.73
C GLN A 18 22.03 9.19 -3.95
N ASN A 19 20.95 9.98 -3.77
CA ASN A 19 21.02 11.44 -3.86
C ASN A 19 22.03 12.00 -2.84
N TYR A 20 22.11 11.46 -1.62
CA TYR A 20 23.11 11.92 -0.65
C TYR A 20 24.57 11.58 -1.04
N GLU A 21 24.82 10.36 -1.54
CA GLU A 21 26.14 9.97 -2.10
C GLU A 21 26.50 10.85 -3.32
N MET A 22 25.52 11.14 -4.16
CA MET A 22 25.64 11.97 -5.36
C MET A 22 25.93 13.43 -5.03
N LEU A 23 25.27 13.99 -4.01
CA LEU A 23 25.45 15.37 -3.55
C LEU A 23 26.77 15.56 -2.76
N THR A 24 27.22 14.54 -2.01
CA THR A 24 28.55 14.58 -1.35
C THR A 24 29.70 14.41 -2.36
N GLU A 25 29.53 13.59 -3.40
CA GLU A 25 30.43 13.53 -4.56
C GLU A 25 30.40 14.85 -5.37
N LEU A 26 29.25 15.55 -5.45
CA LEU A 26 29.10 16.87 -6.07
C LEU A 26 29.89 17.95 -5.29
N LEU A 27 29.63 18.11 -3.99
CA LEU A 27 30.32 19.06 -3.09
C LEU A 27 31.83 18.85 -3.04
N LYS A 28 32.28 17.60 -3.21
CA LYS A 28 33.70 17.28 -3.35
C LYS A 28 34.25 17.79 -4.68
N ARG A 29 33.55 17.55 -5.79
CA ARG A 29 33.97 17.98 -7.14
C ARG A 29 33.91 19.49 -7.32
N GLU A 30 32.92 20.19 -6.77
CA GLU A 30 32.83 21.67 -6.80
C GLU A 30 34.05 22.33 -6.14
N LYS A 31 34.51 21.75 -5.02
CA LYS A 31 35.77 22.15 -4.36
C LYS A 31 37.02 21.79 -5.17
N GLU A 32 37.01 20.68 -5.89
CA GLU A 32 38.08 20.28 -6.82
C GLU A 32 38.11 21.16 -8.10
N SER A 33 36.98 21.75 -8.50
CA SER A 33 36.83 22.56 -9.73
C SER A 33 36.73 24.08 -9.50
N GLN A 34 36.77 24.56 -8.25
CA GLN A 34 36.67 25.98 -7.87
C GLN A 34 35.43 26.69 -8.45
N VAL A 35 34.26 26.02 -8.42
CA VAL A 35 32.97 26.63 -8.78
C VAL A 35 32.28 27.12 -7.52
N GLU A 36 31.86 28.38 -7.48
CA GLU A 36 30.99 28.89 -6.42
C GLU A 36 29.54 28.43 -6.68
N PRO A 37 28.90 27.71 -5.75
CA PRO A 37 27.51 27.29 -5.89
C PRO A 37 26.54 28.47 -5.69
N ASP A 38 25.33 28.34 -6.23
CA ASP A 38 24.22 29.27 -5.98
C ASP A 38 23.92 29.35 -4.47
N PRO A 39 23.71 30.54 -3.89
CA PRO A 39 23.61 30.71 -2.44
C PRO A 39 22.36 30.08 -1.80
N ASP A 40 21.23 30.00 -2.51
CA ASP A 40 20.02 29.34 -1.99
C ASP A 40 20.18 27.82 -2.04
N ILE A 41 20.82 27.31 -3.11
CA ILE A 41 21.17 25.89 -3.22
C ILE A 41 22.23 25.51 -2.18
N ASP A 42 23.26 26.33 -1.96
CA ASP A 42 24.32 26.14 -0.97
C ASP A 42 23.80 26.21 0.47
N ALA A 43 22.84 27.10 0.75
CA ALA A 43 22.12 27.11 2.03
C ALA A 43 21.35 25.80 2.27
N TYR A 44 20.52 25.39 1.30
CA TYR A 44 19.79 24.11 1.33
C TYR A 44 20.74 22.91 1.49
N MET A 45 21.87 22.92 0.78
CA MET A 45 22.90 21.88 0.83
C MET A 45 23.64 21.85 2.17
N LYS A 46 23.85 23.00 2.83
CA LYS A 46 24.43 23.09 4.18
C LYS A 46 23.46 22.61 5.25
N GLU A 47 22.18 22.97 5.17
CA GLU A 47 21.15 22.43 6.08
C GLU A 47 20.95 20.91 5.88
N ALA A 48 21.03 20.42 4.64
CA ALA A 48 21.04 18.99 4.33
C ALA A 48 22.38 18.28 4.67
N ALA A 49 23.49 19.01 4.81
CA ALA A 49 24.76 18.45 5.27
C ALA A 49 24.79 18.23 6.79
N ILE A 50 23.94 18.93 7.56
CA ILE A 50 23.79 18.72 9.00
C ILE A 50 23.06 17.39 9.25
N GLU A 51 23.75 16.45 9.89
CA GLU A 51 23.15 15.16 10.27
C GLU A 51 21.87 15.37 11.09
N GLY A 52 20.74 14.92 10.56
CA GLY A 52 19.44 14.88 11.24
C GLY A 52 18.39 15.87 10.78
N GLN A 53 18.75 17.04 10.24
CA GLN A 53 17.76 17.98 9.71
C GLN A 53 17.38 17.69 8.25
N GLN A 54 18.23 16.96 7.52
CA GLN A 54 18.03 16.38 6.18
C GLN A 54 16.58 16.11 5.80
N ASN A 55 15.88 15.25 6.55
CA ASN A 55 14.50 14.91 6.24
C ASN A 55 13.58 16.13 6.38
N SER A 56 13.68 16.88 7.48
CA SER A 56 12.85 18.07 7.70
C SER A 56 13.02 19.06 6.55
N VAL A 57 14.25 19.35 6.13
CA VAL A 57 14.52 20.28 5.02
C VAL A 57 13.81 19.84 3.74
N VAL A 58 13.90 18.56 3.35
CA VAL A 58 13.20 18.04 2.15
C VAL A 58 11.67 18.07 2.34
N ILE A 59 11.18 17.81 3.55
CA ILE A 59 9.75 17.79 3.88
C ILE A 59 9.15 19.19 3.90
N ASP A 60 9.80 20.13 4.57
CA ASP A 60 9.44 21.54 4.64
C ASP A 60 9.50 22.17 3.24
N TYR A 61 10.51 21.82 2.44
CA TYR A 61 10.59 22.20 1.03
C TYR A 61 9.43 21.64 0.19
N ILE A 62 9.01 20.38 0.40
CA ILE A 62 7.88 19.78 -0.34
C ILE A 62 6.51 20.27 0.20
N LEU A 63 6.37 20.54 1.50
CA LEU A 63 5.22 21.27 2.08
C LEU A 63 5.08 22.65 1.45
N LYS A 64 6.20 23.36 1.26
CA LYS A 64 6.27 24.69 0.64
C LYS A 64 5.94 24.66 -0.84
N ILE A 65 6.58 23.77 -1.60
CA ILE A 65 6.28 23.53 -3.03
C ILE A 65 4.78 23.28 -3.22
N LEU A 66 4.18 22.37 -2.46
CA LEU A 66 2.79 21.94 -2.64
C LEU A 66 1.75 22.87 -1.99
N GLY A 67 2.17 23.96 -1.33
CA GLY A 67 1.26 24.90 -0.64
C GLY A 67 0.52 24.27 0.54
N LEU A 68 1.18 23.40 1.31
CA LEU A 68 0.63 22.61 2.42
C LEU A 68 1.19 23.03 3.80
N GLU A 69 2.03 24.06 3.88
CA GLU A 69 2.58 24.58 5.14
C GLU A 69 1.49 24.89 6.19
N VAL A 70 0.38 25.51 5.77
CA VAL A 70 -0.72 25.94 6.66
C VAL A 70 -1.47 24.75 7.28
N CYS A 71 -1.59 23.64 6.55
CA CYS A 71 -2.23 22.43 7.04
C CYS A 71 -1.25 21.38 7.60
N ALA A 72 0.05 21.70 7.65
CA ALA A 72 1.13 20.84 8.11
C ALA A 72 0.79 20.07 9.41
N ASP A 73 0.25 20.71 10.44
CA ASP A 73 -0.04 20.01 11.70
C ASP A 73 -1.54 19.70 11.94
N ILE A 74 -2.33 19.72 10.86
CA ILE A 74 -3.75 19.34 10.84
C ILE A 74 -3.91 17.86 10.48
N MET A 75 -4.82 17.15 11.16
CA MET A 75 -5.16 15.77 10.81
C MET A 75 -5.82 15.67 9.42
N VAL A 76 -5.35 14.76 8.56
CA VAL A 76 -5.92 14.59 7.19
C VAL A 76 -7.42 14.26 7.18
N GLY A 77 -7.89 13.51 8.20
CA GLY A 77 -9.31 13.15 8.36
C GLY A 77 -9.81 12.08 7.39
N ASP A 78 -10.92 11.45 7.77
CA ASP A 78 -11.63 10.40 7.04
C ASP A 78 -13.04 10.89 6.61
N GLN A 79 -14.05 10.01 6.52
CA GLN A 79 -15.43 10.39 6.19
C GLN A 79 -16.25 10.84 7.41
N MET A 80 -15.85 10.49 8.64
CA MET A 80 -16.52 10.80 9.89
C MET A 80 -15.74 11.79 10.76
N ILE A 81 -14.41 11.82 10.63
CA ILE A 81 -13.51 12.77 11.31
C ILE A 81 -13.03 13.81 10.29
N ARG A 82 -13.54 15.04 10.40
CA ARG A 82 -13.15 16.16 9.53
C ARG A 82 -11.64 16.44 9.61
N GLY A 83 -11.04 16.71 8.45
CA GLY A 83 -9.65 17.09 8.29
C GLY A 83 -9.44 18.03 7.11
N ILE A 84 -8.32 17.88 6.38
CA ILE A 84 -7.96 18.70 5.22
C ILE A 84 -8.90 18.45 4.01
N SER A 85 -8.95 19.41 3.10
CA SER A 85 -9.81 19.39 1.89
C SER A 85 -9.39 18.35 0.86
N GLY A 86 -10.28 18.05 -0.11
CA GLY A 86 -9.97 17.12 -1.21
C GLY A 86 -8.78 17.55 -2.07
N GLY A 87 -8.66 18.84 -2.37
CA GLY A 87 -7.50 19.40 -3.09
C GLY A 87 -6.20 19.26 -2.30
N GLU A 88 -6.23 19.53 -1.00
CA GLU A 88 -5.06 19.27 -0.13
C GLU A 88 -4.72 17.79 -0.06
N LYS A 89 -5.71 16.88 -0.02
CA LYS A 89 -5.46 15.43 -0.11
C LYS A 89 -4.77 15.07 -1.43
N LYS A 90 -5.24 15.56 -2.59
CA LYS A 90 -4.57 15.33 -3.89
C LYS A 90 -3.14 15.90 -3.94
N ARG A 91 -2.91 17.13 -3.46
CA ARG A 91 -1.55 17.72 -3.41
C ARG A 91 -0.62 16.89 -2.55
N LEU A 92 -1.12 16.42 -1.42
CA LEU A 92 -0.42 15.50 -0.55
C LEU A 92 -0.22 14.14 -1.24
N THR A 93 -1.15 13.67 -2.08
CA THR A 93 -0.95 12.51 -2.97
C THR A 93 0.18 12.71 -3.98
N THR A 94 0.31 13.88 -4.59
CA THR A 94 1.47 14.22 -5.44
C THR A 94 2.76 14.17 -4.64
N GLY A 95 2.72 14.65 -3.39
CA GLY A 95 3.77 14.47 -2.40
C GLY A 95 4.21 13.01 -2.21
N GLU A 96 3.32 12.01 -2.30
CA GLU A 96 3.65 10.57 -2.14
C GLU A 96 4.81 10.12 -3.02
N MET A 97 4.91 10.70 -4.21
CA MET A 97 5.91 10.36 -5.21
C MET A 97 7.14 11.28 -5.15
N LEU A 98 7.00 12.54 -4.72
CA LEU A 98 8.05 13.56 -4.80
C LEU A 98 9.13 13.48 -3.69
N VAL A 99 8.84 12.97 -2.48
CA VAL A 99 9.86 12.91 -1.41
C VAL A 99 10.92 11.81 -1.64
N GLY A 100 10.68 10.91 -2.59
CA GLY A 100 11.65 9.91 -3.00
C GLY A 100 12.38 10.29 -4.30
N PRO A 101 13.56 9.69 -4.61
CA PRO A 101 14.34 9.88 -5.83
C PRO A 101 13.71 9.14 -7.02
N ILE A 102 12.41 9.31 -7.20
CA ILE A 102 11.73 8.99 -8.44
C ILE A 102 12.24 9.99 -9.48
N LYS A 103 12.72 9.47 -10.62
CA LYS A 103 13.28 10.30 -11.71
C LYS A 103 12.32 10.44 -12.89
N VAL A 104 11.29 9.60 -12.96
CA VAL A 104 10.24 9.66 -13.99
C VAL A 104 8.88 9.70 -13.30
N LEU A 105 8.03 10.67 -13.62
CA LEU A 105 6.69 10.84 -13.04
C LEU A 105 5.63 10.69 -14.12
N PHE A 106 4.80 9.66 -14.02
CA PHE A 106 3.59 9.51 -14.82
C PHE A 106 2.40 10.01 -14.01
N MET A 107 1.57 10.87 -14.58
CA MET A 107 0.45 11.51 -13.89
C MET A 107 -0.77 11.58 -14.78
N ASP A 108 -1.75 10.69 -14.57
CA ASP A 108 -2.93 10.60 -15.44
C ASP A 108 -4.12 11.40 -14.93
N GLU A 109 -4.56 12.39 -15.72
CA GLU A 109 -5.73 13.26 -15.49
C GLU A 109 -5.82 13.90 -14.08
N ILE A 110 -4.68 14.30 -13.51
CA ILE A 110 -4.59 14.82 -12.13
C ILE A 110 -5.42 16.08 -11.84
N SER A 111 -5.82 16.84 -12.87
CA SER A 111 -6.73 17.98 -12.76
C SER A 111 -8.20 17.60 -12.51
N ASN A 112 -8.58 16.33 -12.70
CA ASN A 112 -9.97 15.91 -12.62
C ASN A 112 -10.53 16.07 -11.19
N GLY A 113 -11.59 16.88 -11.07
CA GLY A 113 -12.20 17.26 -9.80
C GLY A 113 -11.51 18.41 -9.05
N LEU A 114 -10.61 19.15 -9.70
CA LEU A 114 -9.98 20.37 -9.16
C LEU A 114 -10.46 21.63 -9.89
N ASP A 115 -10.31 22.79 -9.25
CA ASP A 115 -10.44 24.09 -9.90
C ASP A 115 -9.17 24.46 -10.69
N SER A 116 -9.27 25.43 -11.59
CA SER A 116 -8.16 25.88 -12.43
C SER A 116 -7.00 26.50 -11.63
N SER A 117 -7.27 27.18 -10.51
CA SER A 117 -6.22 27.84 -9.72
C SER A 117 -5.41 26.83 -8.91
N THR A 118 -6.06 25.82 -8.31
CA THR A 118 -5.37 24.68 -7.66
C THR A 118 -4.61 23.85 -8.70
N THR A 119 -5.18 23.66 -9.90
CA THR A 119 -4.51 22.94 -10.99
C THR A 119 -3.23 23.66 -11.44
N PHE A 120 -3.30 24.98 -11.69
CA PHE A 120 -2.12 25.80 -12.02
C PHE A 120 -1.04 25.71 -10.93
N GLN A 121 -1.42 25.83 -9.65
CA GLN A 121 -0.49 25.67 -8.53
C GLN A 121 0.21 24.32 -8.56
N ILE A 122 -0.53 23.22 -8.76
CA ILE A 122 0.02 21.86 -8.82
C ILE A 122 0.99 21.68 -9.98
N ILE A 123 0.63 22.12 -11.19
CA ILE A 123 1.51 21.98 -12.36
C ILE A 123 2.78 22.83 -12.20
N ASN A 124 2.68 24.04 -11.64
CA ASN A 124 3.87 24.86 -11.35
C ASN A 124 4.76 24.22 -10.27
N SER A 125 4.16 23.67 -9.21
CA SER A 125 4.86 22.91 -8.16
C SER A 125 5.67 21.74 -8.74
N ILE A 126 5.06 21.01 -9.68
CA ILE A 126 5.67 19.90 -10.40
C ILE A 126 6.79 20.41 -11.33
N LYS A 127 6.57 21.50 -12.07
CA LYS A 127 7.57 22.12 -12.95
C LYS A 127 8.86 22.48 -12.21
N GLN A 128 8.74 23.22 -11.10
CA GLN A 128 9.89 23.60 -10.27
C GLN A 128 10.65 22.37 -9.77
N SER A 129 9.92 21.35 -9.29
CA SER A 129 10.52 20.09 -8.83
C SER A 129 11.28 19.34 -9.95
N ILE A 130 10.74 19.33 -11.18
CA ILE A 130 11.37 18.67 -12.34
C ILE A 130 12.68 19.35 -12.74
N HIS A 131 12.68 20.67 -12.91
CA HIS A 131 13.90 21.38 -13.32
C HIS A 131 15.00 21.27 -12.26
N ILE A 132 14.65 21.46 -10.98
CA ILE A 132 15.61 21.48 -9.86
C ILE A 132 16.19 20.08 -9.59
N LEU A 133 15.37 19.02 -9.65
CA LEU A 133 15.82 17.64 -9.45
C LEU A 133 16.32 16.96 -10.74
N ASN A 134 16.25 17.68 -11.88
CA ASN A 134 16.56 17.21 -13.23
C ASN A 134 15.85 15.88 -13.57
N GLY A 135 14.57 15.80 -13.20
CA GLY A 135 13.69 14.65 -13.40
C GLY A 135 12.96 14.71 -14.75
N THR A 136 12.01 13.82 -14.95
CA THR A 136 11.18 13.74 -16.16
C THR A 136 9.73 13.57 -15.72
N ALA A 137 8.77 14.28 -16.34
CA ALA A 137 7.35 13.99 -16.09
C ALA A 137 6.50 14.00 -17.36
N LEU A 138 5.54 13.08 -17.40
CA LEU A 138 4.47 13.01 -18.38
C LEU A 138 3.13 13.19 -17.67
N VAL A 139 2.48 14.33 -17.89
CA VAL A 139 1.21 14.68 -17.26
C VAL A 139 0.11 14.70 -18.32
N SER A 140 -0.88 13.82 -18.17
CA SER A 140 -2.11 13.84 -18.96
C SER A 140 -3.09 14.80 -18.30
N LEU A 141 -3.59 15.78 -19.06
CA LEU A 141 -4.57 16.75 -18.60
C LEU A 141 -5.77 16.81 -19.55
N LEU A 142 -6.96 16.82 -18.98
CA LEU A 142 -8.19 17.11 -19.70
C LEU A 142 -8.37 18.63 -19.78
N GLN A 143 -8.26 19.21 -20.97
CA GLN A 143 -8.52 20.63 -21.28
C GLN A 143 -7.94 21.65 -20.27
N PRO A 144 -6.59 21.76 -20.16
CA PRO A 144 -5.97 22.74 -19.27
C PRO A 144 -6.25 24.18 -19.71
N ALA A 145 -6.49 25.06 -18.73
CA ALA A 145 -6.58 26.50 -18.95
C ALA A 145 -5.27 27.07 -19.53
N PRO A 146 -5.28 28.19 -20.29
CA PRO A 146 -4.10 28.73 -20.96
C PRO A 146 -2.90 28.94 -20.04
N GLU A 147 -3.13 29.46 -18.83
CA GLU A 147 -2.09 29.70 -17.82
C GLU A 147 -1.44 28.39 -17.36
N THR A 148 -2.18 27.29 -17.37
CA THR A 148 -1.67 25.94 -17.05
C THR A 148 -0.99 25.30 -18.26
N TYR A 149 -1.45 25.59 -19.49
CA TYR A 149 -0.83 25.14 -20.73
C TYR A 149 0.58 25.72 -20.90
N ASP A 150 0.78 27.00 -20.60
CA ASP A 150 2.08 27.67 -20.73
C ASP A 150 3.12 27.25 -19.67
N LEU A 151 2.71 26.45 -18.67
CA LEU A 151 3.66 25.76 -17.78
C LEU A 151 4.35 24.56 -18.43
N PHE A 152 3.88 24.04 -19.57
CA PHE A 152 4.51 22.89 -20.22
C PHE A 152 5.68 23.29 -21.13
N ASP A 153 6.70 22.43 -21.13
CA ASP A 153 7.90 22.60 -21.94
C ASP A 153 7.74 21.86 -23.27
N ASP A 154 7.45 20.56 -23.21
CA ASP A 154 7.15 19.68 -24.34
C ASP A 154 5.67 19.24 -24.33
N ILE A 155 5.15 18.88 -25.50
CA ILE A 155 3.81 18.33 -25.72
C ILE A 155 3.92 17.06 -26.56
N ILE A 156 3.20 16.01 -26.15
CA ILE A 156 2.85 14.86 -26.98
C ILE A 156 1.35 14.95 -27.27
N LEU A 157 0.99 15.14 -28.55
CA LEU A 157 -0.40 15.11 -29.00
C LEU A 157 -0.72 13.73 -29.58
N LEU A 158 -1.64 13.01 -28.93
CA LEU A 158 -2.06 11.66 -29.31
C LEU A 158 -3.51 11.70 -29.85
N THR A 159 -3.74 11.13 -31.04
CA THR A 159 -5.08 10.94 -31.63
C THR A 159 -5.19 9.54 -32.22
N ASP A 160 -6.33 8.87 -32.03
CA ASP A 160 -6.63 7.52 -32.56
C ASP A 160 -5.51 6.46 -32.37
N GLY A 161 -4.74 6.54 -31.29
CA GLY A 161 -3.62 5.64 -31.00
C GLY A 161 -2.32 5.94 -31.75
N GLN A 162 -2.17 7.13 -32.34
CA GLN A 162 -0.96 7.60 -33.02
C GLN A 162 -0.51 8.97 -32.48
N ILE A 163 0.79 9.22 -32.45
CA ILE A 163 1.34 10.55 -32.13
C ILE A 163 1.25 11.43 -33.37
N VAL A 164 0.61 12.59 -33.20
CA VAL A 164 0.44 13.65 -34.20
C VAL A 164 1.55 14.70 -34.12
N TYR A 165 2.09 14.92 -32.91
CA TYR A 165 3.21 15.82 -32.65
C TYR A 165 3.90 15.43 -31.34
N GLN A 166 5.24 15.52 -31.30
CA GLN A 166 6.02 15.38 -30.07
C GLN A 166 7.20 16.38 -30.05
N GLY A 167 7.26 17.23 -29.03
CA GLY A 167 8.37 18.17 -28.83
C GLY A 167 7.92 19.51 -28.23
N PRO A 168 8.71 20.59 -28.40
CA PRO A 168 8.48 21.85 -27.69
C PRO A 168 7.09 22.44 -27.89
N ARG A 169 6.51 23.00 -26.83
CA ARG A 169 5.21 23.73 -26.84
C ARG A 169 5.20 24.87 -27.87
N GLU A 170 6.35 25.49 -28.13
CA GLU A 170 6.47 26.69 -28.96
C GLU A 170 6.32 26.38 -30.46
N ASN A 171 6.91 25.28 -30.95
CA ASN A 171 6.84 24.88 -32.36
C ASN A 171 5.54 24.15 -32.75
N VAL A 172 4.62 23.85 -31.81
CA VAL A 172 3.39 23.12 -32.13
C VAL A 172 2.44 23.92 -33.03
N LEU A 173 2.39 25.24 -32.87
CA LEU A 173 1.59 26.11 -33.75
C LEU A 173 2.22 26.24 -35.14
N GLU A 174 3.54 26.36 -35.22
CA GLU A 174 4.30 26.37 -36.48
C GLU A 174 4.06 25.08 -37.28
N PHE A 175 4.06 23.92 -36.61
CA PHE A 175 3.75 22.63 -37.22
C PHE A 175 2.36 22.63 -37.89
N PHE A 176 1.31 23.02 -37.17
CA PHE A 176 -0.05 23.05 -37.74
C PHE A 176 -0.20 24.13 -38.83
N GLU A 177 0.44 25.30 -38.69
CA GLU A 177 0.43 26.34 -39.73
C GLU A 177 1.13 25.89 -41.01
N SER A 178 2.21 25.10 -40.92
CA SER A 178 2.88 24.52 -42.09
C SER A 178 1.95 23.62 -42.92
N ILE A 179 1.07 22.87 -42.25
CA ILE A 179 0.06 21.99 -42.87
C ILE A 179 -1.15 22.79 -43.39
N GLY A 180 -1.36 24.02 -42.90
CA GLY A 180 -2.41 24.94 -43.34
C GLY A 180 -3.50 25.24 -42.31
N PHE A 181 -3.33 24.83 -41.05
CA PHE A 181 -4.28 25.08 -39.97
C PHE A 181 -3.76 26.15 -39.00
N LYS A 182 -4.59 27.16 -38.66
CA LYS A 182 -4.19 28.27 -37.78
C LYS A 182 -5.10 28.37 -36.55
N CYS A 183 -4.49 28.56 -35.38
CA CYS A 183 -5.23 28.81 -34.14
C CYS A 183 -5.82 30.24 -34.13
N PRO A 184 -7.13 30.43 -33.85
CA PRO A 184 -7.72 31.76 -33.71
C PRO A 184 -7.26 32.46 -32.42
N GLU A 185 -7.02 33.77 -32.48
CA GLU A 185 -6.52 34.59 -31.35
C GLU A 185 -7.34 34.51 -30.06
N ARG A 186 -8.64 34.18 -30.17
CA ARG A 186 -9.57 34.09 -29.03
C ARG A 186 -9.76 32.67 -28.49
N LYS A 187 -8.99 31.68 -28.96
CA LYS A 187 -9.12 30.27 -28.55
C LYS A 187 -7.85 29.81 -27.83
N GLY A 188 -8.02 29.02 -26.77
CA GLY A 188 -6.91 28.38 -26.08
C GLY A 188 -6.22 27.36 -26.99
N VAL A 189 -4.89 27.37 -27.01
CA VAL A 189 -4.11 26.45 -27.85
C VAL A 189 -4.40 24.99 -27.51
N ALA A 190 -4.57 24.67 -26.23
CA ALA A 190 -4.95 23.33 -25.76
C ALA A 190 -6.29 22.81 -26.35
N ASP A 191 -7.26 23.71 -26.61
CA ASP A 191 -8.54 23.36 -27.23
C ASP A 191 -8.39 23.20 -28.75
N PHE A 192 -7.64 24.11 -29.39
CA PHE A 192 -7.29 24.02 -30.81
C PHE A 192 -6.60 22.69 -31.13
N LEU A 193 -5.62 22.26 -30.34
CA LEU A 193 -4.89 21.00 -30.54
C LEU A 193 -5.80 19.76 -30.45
N GLN A 194 -6.86 19.81 -29.64
CA GLN A 194 -7.84 18.72 -29.52
C GLN A 194 -8.85 18.72 -30.69
N GLU A 195 -9.23 19.88 -31.21
CA GLU A 195 -10.23 20.00 -32.28
C GLU A 195 -9.64 19.95 -33.70
N VAL A 196 -8.39 20.38 -33.93
CA VAL A 196 -7.76 20.36 -35.26
C VAL A 196 -7.56 18.94 -35.81
N THR A 197 -7.51 17.93 -34.92
CA THR A 197 -7.50 16.51 -35.31
C THR A 197 -8.90 15.88 -35.40
N SER A 198 -9.95 16.59 -34.99
CA SER A 198 -11.34 16.11 -35.04
C SER A 198 -11.98 16.31 -36.42
N ARG A 199 -12.54 15.24 -36.99
CA ARG A 199 -13.25 15.27 -38.28
C ARG A 199 -14.46 16.21 -38.34
N LYS A 200 -15.04 16.58 -37.19
CA LYS A 200 -16.17 17.53 -37.11
C LYS A 200 -15.72 18.99 -37.15
N ASP A 201 -14.52 19.26 -36.65
CA ASP A 201 -14.12 20.58 -36.14
C ASP A 201 -12.89 21.14 -36.87
N GLN A 202 -12.06 20.29 -37.48
CA GLN A 202 -10.85 20.64 -38.24
C GLN A 202 -11.07 21.72 -39.31
N TRP A 203 -12.21 21.67 -40.02
CA TRP A 203 -12.51 22.57 -41.14
C TRP A 203 -12.54 24.05 -40.74
N GLN A 204 -12.89 24.38 -39.49
CA GLN A 204 -13.00 25.76 -39.01
C GLN A 204 -11.63 26.45 -38.87
N TYR A 205 -10.54 25.68 -38.88
CA TYR A 205 -9.16 26.14 -38.69
C TYR A 205 -8.37 26.28 -39.99
N TRP A 206 -8.97 25.96 -41.14
CA TRP A 206 -8.29 25.99 -42.43
C TRP A 206 -7.96 27.43 -42.84
N ALA A 207 -6.66 27.74 -42.89
CA ALA A 207 -6.17 29.09 -43.13
C ALA A 207 -5.91 29.40 -44.61
N ARG A 208 -5.65 28.37 -45.43
CA ARG A 208 -5.31 28.49 -46.86
C ARG A 208 -6.56 28.71 -47.71
N LYS A 209 -7.03 29.96 -47.77
CA LYS A 209 -8.26 30.37 -48.49
C LYS A 209 -8.24 30.05 -49.99
N ASP A 210 -7.07 29.91 -50.57
CA ASP A 210 -6.85 29.62 -52.00
C ASP A 210 -6.91 28.11 -52.32
N GLU A 211 -6.89 27.24 -51.30
CA GLU A 211 -6.96 25.78 -51.43
C GLU A 211 -8.29 25.25 -50.86
N PRO A 212 -9.00 24.34 -51.56
CA PRO A 212 -10.22 23.73 -51.03
C PRO A 212 -9.89 22.79 -49.86
N TYR A 213 -10.53 23.02 -48.70
CA TYR A 213 -10.37 22.16 -47.53
C TYR A 213 -10.71 20.69 -47.84
N ASN A 214 -9.76 19.81 -47.56
CA ASN A 214 -9.94 18.37 -47.48
C ASN A 214 -9.59 17.90 -46.06
N PHE A 215 -10.29 16.89 -45.55
CA PHE A 215 -10.00 16.34 -44.23
C PHE A 215 -8.64 15.64 -44.22
N VAL A 216 -7.68 16.19 -43.48
CA VAL A 216 -6.34 15.62 -43.27
C VAL A 216 -6.45 14.55 -42.20
N THR A 217 -6.02 13.32 -42.52
CA THR A 217 -6.14 12.19 -41.59
C THR A 217 -5.02 12.18 -40.56
N VAL A 218 -5.26 11.51 -39.42
CA VAL A 218 -4.26 11.33 -38.35
C VAL A 218 -2.95 10.73 -38.88
N LYS A 219 -3.03 9.82 -39.87
CA LYS A 219 -1.85 9.20 -40.52
C LYS A 219 -1.05 10.19 -41.36
N ASP A 220 -1.71 11.17 -41.95
CA ASP A 220 -1.06 12.19 -42.78
C ASP A 220 -0.42 13.28 -41.90
N PHE A 221 -1.05 13.63 -40.77
CA PHE A 221 -0.41 14.44 -39.72
C PHE A 221 0.84 13.75 -39.14
N ALA A 222 0.76 12.47 -38.78
CA ALA A 222 1.90 11.72 -38.25
C ALA A 222 3.08 11.71 -39.24
N ARG A 223 2.82 11.43 -40.53
CA ARG A 223 3.83 11.50 -41.59
C ARG A 223 4.36 12.92 -41.82
N ALA A 224 3.51 13.94 -41.68
CA ALA A 224 3.96 15.33 -41.76
C ALA A 224 4.86 15.71 -40.57
N PHE A 225 4.63 15.13 -39.38
CA PHE A 225 5.49 15.31 -38.21
C PHE A 225 6.85 14.61 -38.38
N GLU A 226 6.89 13.38 -38.90
CA GLU A 226 8.15 12.69 -39.28
C GLU A 226 9.03 13.55 -40.22
N LEU A 227 8.40 14.35 -41.10
CA LEU A 227 9.06 15.25 -42.04
C LEU A 227 9.33 16.66 -41.50
N PHE A 228 8.75 17.05 -40.36
CA PHE A 228 8.96 18.35 -39.71
C PHE A 228 10.29 18.35 -38.95
N HIS A 229 10.96 19.50 -38.80
CA HIS A 229 12.32 19.55 -38.24
C HIS A 229 12.42 18.99 -36.82
N VAL A 230 11.39 19.18 -36.00
CA VAL A 230 11.31 18.59 -34.65
C VAL A 230 11.24 17.07 -34.70
N GLY A 231 10.46 16.49 -35.63
CA GLY A 231 10.35 15.04 -35.80
C GLY A 231 11.59 14.41 -36.41
N GLN A 232 12.25 15.10 -37.36
CA GLN A 232 13.55 14.68 -37.89
C GLN A 232 14.61 14.64 -36.78
N GLN A 233 14.74 15.71 -35.98
CA GLN A 233 15.67 15.75 -34.84
C GLN A 233 15.35 14.66 -33.80
N LEU A 234 14.07 14.41 -33.51
CA LEU A 234 13.64 13.34 -32.61
C LEU A 234 14.04 11.95 -33.16
N GLY A 235 13.93 11.74 -34.47
CA GLY A 235 14.40 10.53 -35.16
C GLY A 235 15.92 10.36 -35.06
N GLU A 236 16.71 11.42 -35.26
CA GLU A 236 18.16 11.40 -35.08
C GLU A 236 18.58 11.11 -33.63
N GLU A 237 17.91 11.72 -32.65
CA GLU A 237 18.14 11.49 -31.21
C GLU A 237 17.77 10.06 -30.76
N MET A 238 16.79 9.42 -31.41
CA MET A 238 16.48 7.99 -31.18
C MET A 238 17.44 7.05 -31.92
N ALA A 239 18.10 7.51 -32.98
CA ALA A 239 19.03 6.71 -33.79
C ALA A 239 20.47 6.69 -33.25
N ASP A 240 20.90 7.66 -32.43
CA ASP A 240 22.25 7.67 -31.82
C ASP A 240 22.44 6.44 -30.89
N PRO A 241 23.36 5.49 -31.21
CA PRO A 241 23.48 4.25 -30.47
C PRO A 241 24.01 4.48 -29.05
N PHE A 242 23.13 4.31 -28.07
CA PHE A 242 23.35 4.70 -26.67
C PHE A 242 24.74 4.33 -26.11
N ASN A 243 25.52 5.36 -25.79
CA ASN A 243 26.88 5.21 -25.31
C ASN A 243 26.93 4.91 -23.79
N LYS A 244 26.91 3.61 -23.48
CA LYS A 244 27.00 3.05 -22.11
C LYS A 244 28.19 3.55 -21.28
N SER A 245 29.25 4.12 -21.87
CA SER A 245 30.38 4.65 -21.11
C SER A 245 30.12 6.00 -20.43
N LYS A 246 29.05 6.72 -20.81
CA LYS A 246 28.69 8.03 -20.24
C LYS A 246 27.84 7.95 -18.95
N PHE A 247 27.25 6.79 -18.65
CA PHE A 247 26.28 6.63 -17.55
C PHE A 247 26.84 5.82 -16.38
N HIS A 248 26.60 6.29 -15.16
CA HIS A 248 27.01 5.60 -13.94
C HIS A 248 26.12 4.37 -13.68
N SER A 249 26.70 3.24 -13.23
CA SER A 249 25.93 2.02 -12.93
C SER A 249 24.87 2.20 -11.82
N ASN A 250 24.94 3.29 -11.07
CA ASN A 250 24.00 3.69 -10.02
C ASN A 250 22.77 4.45 -10.55
N ALA A 251 22.71 4.75 -11.87
CA ALA A 251 21.56 5.44 -12.46
C ALA A 251 20.29 4.56 -12.53
N LEU A 252 20.45 3.23 -12.53
CA LEU A 252 19.35 2.26 -12.55
C LEU A 252 19.24 1.55 -11.19
N ILE A 253 18.06 1.56 -10.58
CA ILE A 253 17.83 0.92 -9.27
C ILE A 253 17.67 -0.60 -9.45
N THR A 254 18.64 -1.38 -8.96
CA THR A 254 18.72 -2.83 -9.18
C THR A 254 18.07 -3.71 -8.11
N LYS A 255 17.69 -3.16 -6.95
CA LYS A 255 17.06 -3.91 -5.84
C LYS A 255 15.55 -3.68 -5.81
N LYS A 256 14.74 -4.67 -5.41
CA LYS A 256 13.26 -4.53 -5.30
C LYS A 256 12.78 -3.69 -4.09
N TYR A 257 13.56 -3.66 -3.01
CA TYR A 257 13.39 -2.82 -1.82
C TYR A 257 14.78 -2.24 -1.42
N GLY A 258 14.85 -1.17 -0.63
CA GLY A 258 16.13 -0.45 -0.42
C GLY A 258 16.42 0.19 0.95
N ILE A 259 15.67 -0.12 2.02
CA ILE A 259 16.32 -0.31 3.33
C ILE A 259 16.35 -1.79 3.64
N ASN A 260 17.24 -2.13 4.57
CA ASN A 260 17.36 -3.45 5.14
C ASN A 260 16.05 -3.89 5.84
N LYS A 261 15.73 -5.19 5.78
CA LYS A 261 14.51 -5.82 6.34
C LYS A 261 14.26 -5.45 7.82
N LYS A 262 15.33 -5.23 8.58
CA LYS A 262 15.29 -4.85 10.00
C LYS A 262 14.75 -3.44 10.25
N GLU A 263 15.15 -2.47 9.43
CA GLU A 263 14.69 -1.09 9.56
C GLU A 263 13.26 -0.95 9.02
N LEU A 264 12.91 -1.73 8.00
CA LEU A 264 11.56 -1.85 7.48
C LEU A 264 10.59 -2.35 8.58
N LEU A 265 10.93 -3.45 9.26
CA LEU A 265 10.12 -3.95 10.37
C LEU A 265 10.01 -2.91 11.50
N ARG A 266 11.12 -2.22 11.82
CA ARG A 266 11.13 -1.13 12.81
C ARG A 266 10.21 0.03 12.42
N ALA A 267 10.11 0.37 11.13
CA ALA A 267 9.21 1.41 10.63
C ALA A 267 7.74 1.03 10.83
N CYS A 268 7.34 -0.19 10.42
CA CYS A 268 5.97 -0.65 10.57
C CYS A 268 5.57 -0.80 12.05
N VAL A 269 6.52 -1.18 12.93
CA VAL A 269 6.35 -1.14 14.40
C VAL A 269 6.17 0.28 14.93
N SER A 270 6.98 1.27 14.52
CA SER A 270 6.82 2.65 15.01
C SER A 270 5.51 3.29 14.55
N ARG A 271 5.04 2.96 13.34
CA ARG A 271 3.72 3.39 12.84
C ARG A 271 2.59 2.82 13.68
N GLU A 272 2.58 1.50 13.85
CA GLU A 272 1.50 0.81 14.55
C GLU A 272 1.45 1.26 16.02
N LEU A 273 2.59 1.47 16.68
CA LEU A 273 2.66 2.05 18.03
C LEU A 273 2.12 3.48 18.10
N LEU A 274 2.41 4.34 17.11
CA LEU A 274 1.89 5.71 17.06
C LEU A 274 0.37 5.72 16.84
N LEU A 275 -0.15 4.82 15.99
CA LEU A 275 -1.58 4.61 15.79
C LEU A 275 -2.28 4.08 17.05
N MET A 276 -1.70 3.09 17.73
CA MET A 276 -2.22 2.58 19.01
C MET A 276 -2.25 3.68 20.09
N ARG A 277 -1.25 4.58 20.12
CA ARG A 277 -1.23 5.73 21.04
C ARG A 277 -2.30 6.77 20.70
N ARG A 278 -2.49 7.11 19.42
CA ARG A 278 -3.50 8.09 18.98
C ARG A 278 -4.93 7.54 19.15
N ASN A 279 -5.15 6.26 18.83
CA ASN A 279 -6.43 5.57 19.03
C ASN A 279 -6.54 4.89 20.42
N SER A 280 -5.80 5.40 21.41
CA SER A 280 -5.77 4.86 22.79
C SER A 280 -7.15 4.82 23.44
N PHE A 281 -8.04 5.75 23.09
CA PHE A 281 -9.45 5.73 23.48
C PHE A 281 -10.12 4.37 23.24
N ILE A 282 -9.86 3.71 22.11
CA ILE A 282 -10.51 2.43 21.79
C ILE A 282 -9.98 1.30 22.69
N TYR A 283 -8.69 1.33 23.03
CA TYR A 283 -8.10 0.36 23.96
C TYR A 283 -8.57 0.58 25.41
N ILE A 284 -8.70 1.85 25.83
CA ILE A 284 -9.30 2.21 27.13
C ILE A 284 -10.77 1.76 27.18
N PHE A 285 -11.54 2.01 26.13
CA PHE A 285 -12.94 1.55 26.04
C PHE A 285 -13.06 0.03 26.11
N LYS A 286 -12.23 -0.73 25.36
CA LYS A 286 -12.17 -2.21 25.46
C LYS A 286 -11.85 -2.66 26.89
N ALA A 287 -10.88 -2.04 27.56
CA ALA A 287 -10.51 -2.39 28.94
C ALA A 287 -11.65 -2.13 29.94
N THR A 288 -12.36 -0.99 29.81
CA THR A 288 -13.54 -0.67 30.63
C THR A 288 -14.69 -1.65 30.36
N GLN A 289 -14.97 -1.98 29.10
CA GLN A 289 -15.98 -2.96 28.70
C GLN A 289 -15.68 -4.35 29.27
N LEU A 290 -14.41 -4.78 29.19
CA LEU A 290 -13.97 -6.07 29.73
C LEU A 290 -14.02 -6.11 31.26
N THR A 291 -13.69 -5.00 31.93
CA THR A 291 -13.84 -4.84 33.39
C THR A 291 -15.30 -4.99 33.82
N TYR A 292 -16.21 -4.29 33.14
CA TYR A 292 -17.66 -4.40 33.38
C TYR A 292 -18.17 -5.84 33.19
N LEU A 293 -17.79 -6.49 32.09
CA LEU A 293 -18.19 -7.86 31.80
C LEU A 293 -17.60 -8.86 32.82
N ALA A 294 -16.37 -8.67 33.27
CA ALA A 294 -15.76 -9.48 34.33
C ALA A 294 -16.51 -9.34 35.66
N THR A 295 -16.87 -8.11 36.07
CA THR A 295 -17.66 -7.90 37.30
C THR A 295 -19.06 -8.48 37.22
N LEU A 296 -19.75 -8.36 36.07
CA LEU A 296 -21.06 -8.96 35.83
C LEU A 296 -20.99 -10.50 35.89
N THR A 297 -19.97 -11.10 35.26
CA THR A 297 -19.73 -12.56 35.31
C THR A 297 -19.47 -13.04 36.74
N THR A 298 -18.69 -12.26 37.50
CA THR A 298 -18.37 -12.55 38.90
C THR A 298 -19.60 -12.42 39.82
N MET A 299 -20.51 -11.48 39.51
CA MET A 299 -21.77 -11.32 40.22
C MET A 299 -22.76 -12.46 39.92
N LEU A 300 -22.74 -13.00 38.69
CA LEU A 300 -23.57 -14.15 38.29
C LEU A 300 -23.14 -15.45 38.97
N PHE A 301 -21.84 -15.72 39.02
CA PHE A 301 -21.24 -16.92 39.62
C PHE A 301 -20.60 -16.62 40.99
N LEU A 302 -21.29 -15.88 41.85
CA LEU A 302 -20.71 -15.35 43.08
C LEU A 302 -20.32 -16.48 44.06
N ARG A 303 -19.07 -16.49 44.56
CA ARG A 303 -18.52 -17.53 45.45
C ARG A 303 -19.46 -18.09 46.55
N PRO A 304 -20.27 -17.29 47.28
CA PRO A 304 -21.14 -17.84 48.34
C PRO A 304 -22.19 -18.84 47.85
N THR A 305 -22.57 -18.81 46.57
CA THR A 305 -23.52 -19.76 45.96
C THR A 305 -22.83 -20.89 45.17
N MET A 306 -21.49 -20.96 45.21
CA MET A 306 -20.68 -21.90 44.44
C MET A 306 -19.98 -22.86 45.39
N HIS A 307 -20.52 -24.06 45.59
CA HIS A 307 -19.95 -25.07 46.50
C HIS A 307 -19.05 -26.07 45.72
N HIS A 308 -18.41 -27.00 46.44
CA HIS A 308 -17.44 -27.97 45.87
C HIS A 308 -17.81 -29.41 46.26
N SER A 309 -19.10 -29.65 46.44
CA SER A 309 -19.65 -30.79 47.19
C SER A 309 -20.41 -31.80 46.33
N THR A 310 -21.08 -31.32 45.28
CA THR A 310 -22.02 -32.09 44.47
C THR A 310 -21.59 -32.15 43.01
N PHE A 311 -22.30 -32.97 42.22
CA PHE A 311 -22.12 -33.00 40.77
C PHE A 311 -22.68 -31.73 40.09
N GLU A 312 -23.79 -31.20 40.60
CA GLU A 312 -24.44 -29.97 40.10
C GLU A 312 -23.57 -28.72 40.31
N ASP A 313 -22.83 -28.66 41.45
CA ASP A 313 -21.77 -27.69 41.68
C ASP A 313 -20.72 -27.72 40.54
N ALA A 314 -20.23 -28.92 40.23
CA ALA A 314 -19.18 -29.12 39.22
C ALA A 314 -19.64 -28.74 37.80
N GLU A 315 -20.90 -29.02 37.46
CA GLU A 315 -21.50 -28.59 36.19
C GLU A 315 -21.57 -27.06 36.09
N THR A 316 -21.91 -26.39 37.20
CA THR A 316 -21.99 -24.92 37.28
C THR A 316 -20.61 -24.27 37.12
N TYR A 317 -19.58 -24.82 37.76
CA TYR A 317 -18.18 -24.40 37.55
C TYR A 317 -17.71 -24.63 36.11
N MET A 318 -18.06 -25.75 35.48
CA MET A 318 -17.74 -26.01 34.06
C MET A 318 -18.40 -24.95 33.14
N GLY A 319 -19.63 -24.53 33.46
CA GLY A 319 -20.32 -23.44 32.76
C GLY A 319 -19.61 -22.09 32.90
N ALA A 320 -19.12 -21.74 34.09
CA ALA A 320 -18.35 -20.51 34.32
C ALA A 320 -17.01 -20.49 33.55
N LEU A 321 -16.34 -21.64 33.46
CA LEU A 321 -15.13 -21.82 32.65
C LEU A 321 -15.43 -21.70 31.14
N PHE A 322 -16.51 -22.33 30.65
CA PHE A 322 -16.95 -22.20 29.26
C PHE A 322 -17.32 -20.75 28.90
N PHE A 323 -17.99 -20.02 29.80
CA PHE A 323 -18.30 -18.60 29.59
C PHE A 323 -17.03 -17.76 29.50
N THR A 324 -16.06 -17.99 30.40
CA THR A 324 -14.74 -17.34 30.38
C THR A 324 -14.01 -17.57 29.05
N VAL A 325 -13.95 -18.83 28.60
CA VAL A 325 -13.36 -19.23 27.32
C VAL A 325 -14.09 -18.58 26.13
N THR A 326 -15.42 -18.47 26.20
CA THR A 326 -16.25 -17.84 25.16
C THR A 326 -16.01 -16.33 25.07
N VAL A 327 -16.01 -15.60 26.19
CA VAL A 327 -15.73 -14.16 26.22
C VAL A 327 -14.34 -13.85 25.65
N ALA A 328 -13.34 -14.66 26.00
CA ALA A 328 -11.98 -14.55 25.49
C ALA A 328 -11.87 -14.77 23.96
N MET A 329 -12.79 -15.53 23.35
CA MET A 329 -12.92 -15.61 21.88
C MET A 329 -13.62 -14.37 21.30
N PHE A 330 -14.75 -13.93 21.87
CA PHE A 330 -15.52 -12.78 21.40
C PHE A 330 -14.72 -11.47 21.37
N ASN A 331 -13.79 -11.25 22.32
CA ASN A 331 -12.87 -10.10 22.32
C ASN A 331 -12.12 -9.95 20.98
N GLY A 332 -11.73 -11.06 20.35
CA GLY A 332 -10.99 -11.08 19.09
C GLY A 332 -11.74 -10.49 17.88
N ILE A 333 -13.09 -10.49 17.87
CA ILE A 333 -13.90 -9.91 16.78
C ILE A 333 -13.54 -8.43 16.57
N SER A 334 -13.18 -7.74 17.65
CA SER A 334 -12.82 -6.32 17.61
C SER A 334 -11.56 -6.02 16.78
N GLU A 335 -10.71 -7.02 16.52
CA GLU A 335 -9.53 -6.90 15.66
C GLU A 335 -9.86 -7.10 14.16
N LEU A 336 -10.96 -7.78 13.83
CA LEU A 336 -11.45 -7.99 12.45
C LEU A 336 -11.75 -6.64 11.78
N ASN A 337 -12.64 -5.86 12.41
CA ASN A 337 -13.03 -4.55 11.91
C ASN A 337 -11.84 -3.59 11.83
N MET A 338 -10.96 -3.56 12.84
CA MET A 338 -9.72 -2.77 12.81
C MET A 338 -8.76 -3.16 11.68
N THR A 339 -8.76 -4.42 11.26
CA THR A 339 -7.88 -4.92 10.20
C THR A 339 -8.42 -4.54 8.82
N ILE A 340 -9.72 -4.75 8.56
CA ILE A 340 -10.39 -4.43 7.29
C ILE A 340 -10.18 -2.97 6.92
N MET A 341 -10.36 -2.08 7.89
CA MET A 341 -10.16 -0.65 7.73
C MET A 341 -8.77 -0.31 7.13
N LYS A 342 -7.72 -1.01 7.56
CA LYS A 342 -6.33 -0.83 7.08
C LYS A 342 -6.00 -1.53 5.76
N LEU A 343 -6.83 -2.47 5.27
CA LEU A 343 -6.46 -3.35 4.13
C LEU A 343 -6.21 -2.63 2.80
N PRO A 344 -7.06 -1.71 2.29
CA PRO A 344 -6.87 -1.23 0.92
C PRO A 344 -5.64 -0.33 0.76
N ILE A 345 -5.12 0.26 1.84
CA ILE A 345 -3.84 0.97 1.80
C ILE A 345 -2.67 0.02 1.88
N PHE A 346 -2.78 -1.04 2.70
CA PHE A 346 -1.78 -2.11 2.66
C PHE A 346 -1.59 -2.61 1.21
N TYR A 347 -2.68 -2.76 0.44
CA TYR A 347 -2.60 -3.05 -0.99
C TYR A 347 -1.97 -1.91 -1.82
N LYS A 348 -2.47 -0.66 -1.76
CA LYS A 348 -1.86 0.51 -2.45
C LYS A 348 -0.33 0.56 -2.26
N GLN A 349 0.11 0.32 -1.04
CA GLN A 349 1.50 0.39 -0.60
C GLN A 349 2.35 -0.82 -0.99
N ARG A 350 1.80 -2.02 -0.95
CA ARG A 350 2.47 -3.22 -1.45
C ARG A 350 2.70 -3.08 -2.96
N ASP A 351 1.69 -2.56 -3.67
CA ASP A 351 1.65 -2.51 -5.13
C ASP A 351 2.56 -1.39 -5.67
N LEU A 352 2.73 -0.29 -4.93
CA LEU A 352 3.80 0.71 -5.13
C LEU A 352 5.21 0.24 -4.67
N LEU A 353 5.38 -1.06 -4.38
CA LEU A 353 6.62 -1.69 -3.90
C LEU A 353 7.22 -1.09 -2.62
N PHE A 354 6.38 -0.62 -1.69
CA PHE A 354 6.86 -0.18 -0.39
C PHE A 354 7.14 -1.41 0.51
N TYR A 355 6.15 -2.18 1.00
CA TYR A 355 6.42 -3.45 1.75
C TYR A 355 6.04 -4.77 1.04
N PRO A 356 6.80 -5.85 1.31
CA PRO A 356 6.28 -7.20 1.29
C PRO A 356 5.37 -7.49 2.50
N SER A 357 4.35 -8.33 2.31
CA SER A 357 3.24 -8.55 3.26
C SER A 357 3.63 -8.91 4.69
N TRP A 358 4.76 -9.61 4.89
CA TRP A 358 5.25 -9.98 6.23
C TRP A 358 5.63 -8.78 7.11
N ALA A 359 6.08 -7.67 6.51
CA ALA A 359 6.48 -6.47 7.26
C ALA A 359 5.27 -5.72 7.83
N TYR A 360 4.10 -5.88 7.19
CA TYR A 360 2.82 -5.36 7.68
C TYR A 360 2.17 -6.30 8.71
N SER A 361 2.26 -7.62 8.55
CA SER A 361 1.51 -8.57 9.38
C SER A 361 2.11 -8.78 10.78
N LEU A 362 3.43 -8.73 10.94
CA LEU A 362 4.10 -8.99 12.22
C LEU A 362 3.89 -7.89 13.29
N PRO A 363 3.97 -6.58 12.99
CA PRO A 363 3.86 -5.53 14.02
C PRO A 363 2.54 -5.51 14.80
N PRO A 364 1.34 -5.61 14.16
CA PRO A 364 0.07 -5.64 14.90
C PRO A 364 -0.11 -6.89 15.78
N TRP A 365 0.58 -7.98 15.46
CA TRP A 365 0.65 -9.16 16.32
C TRP A 365 1.54 -8.91 17.53
N ILE A 366 2.80 -8.52 17.31
CA ILE A 366 3.79 -8.30 18.36
C ILE A 366 3.33 -7.22 19.36
N LEU A 367 2.81 -6.08 18.88
CA LEU A 367 2.38 -4.97 19.73
C LEU A 367 1.07 -5.24 20.49
N LYS A 368 0.24 -6.19 20.04
CA LYS A 368 -0.98 -6.61 20.75
C LYS A 368 -0.67 -7.52 21.95
N ILE A 369 0.49 -8.22 21.98
CA ILE A 369 0.85 -9.13 23.09
C ILE A 369 0.85 -8.42 24.46
N PRO A 370 1.54 -7.27 24.66
CA PRO A 370 1.45 -6.51 25.91
C PRO A 370 0.03 -6.08 26.29
N VAL A 371 -0.81 -5.75 25.30
CA VAL A 371 -2.21 -5.35 25.54
C VAL A 371 -3.02 -6.55 26.01
N THR A 372 -2.88 -7.73 25.38
CA THR A 372 -3.57 -8.95 25.83
C THR A 372 -3.13 -9.42 27.22
N LEU A 373 -1.87 -9.20 27.62
CA LEU A 373 -1.41 -9.51 28.98
C LEU A 373 -2.19 -8.68 30.02
N ILE A 374 -2.52 -7.42 29.70
CA ILE A 374 -3.33 -6.53 30.55
C ILE A 374 -4.82 -6.88 30.47
N GLU A 375 -5.37 -7.10 29.27
CA GLU A 375 -6.78 -7.53 29.07
C GLU A 375 -7.08 -8.80 29.89
N VAL A 376 -6.22 -9.83 29.83
CA VAL A 376 -6.39 -11.08 30.58
C VAL A 376 -6.14 -10.91 32.08
N ALA A 377 -5.21 -10.04 32.49
CA ALA A 377 -4.96 -9.78 33.91
C ALA A 377 -6.15 -9.08 34.59
N ILE A 378 -6.82 -8.15 33.89
CA ILE A 378 -8.05 -7.51 34.36
C ILE A 378 -9.15 -8.57 34.56
N TRP A 379 -9.36 -9.46 33.59
CA TRP A 379 -10.37 -10.51 33.70
C TRP A 379 -10.09 -11.48 34.87
N GLU A 380 -8.89 -12.06 34.90
CA GLU A 380 -8.55 -13.14 35.83
C GLU A 380 -8.48 -12.65 37.28
N CYS A 381 -7.92 -11.45 37.54
CA CYS A 381 -7.86 -10.90 38.89
C CYS A 381 -9.25 -10.59 39.50
N ILE A 382 -10.24 -10.28 38.65
CA ILE A 382 -11.62 -10.02 39.08
C ILE A 382 -12.38 -11.36 39.25
N SER A 383 -12.36 -12.19 38.21
CA SER A 383 -13.18 -13.41 38.17
C SER A 383 -12.66 -14.54 39.04
N TYR A 384 -11.35 -14.77 39.15
CA TYR A 384 -10.82 -16.01 39.71
C TYR A 384 -11.21 -16.21 41.18
N TYR A 385 -10.91 -15.23 42.03
CA TYR A 385 -11.22 -15.28 43.46
C TYR A 385 -12.68 -14.96 43.78
N GLY A 386 -13.36 -14.21 42.90
CA GLY A 386 -14.76 -13.84 43.06
C GLY A 386 -15.75 -14.95 42.70
N ILE A 387 -15.40 -15.80 41.74
CA ILE A 387 -16.11 -17.07 41.43
C ILE A 387 -15.68 -18.16 42.42
N GLY A 388 -14.41 -18.16 42.81
CA GLY A 388 -13.89 -19.03 43.88
C GLY A 388 -13.43 -20.40 43.42
N TYR A 389 -12.75 -20.47 42.27
CA TYR A 389 -11.94 -21.61 41.82
C TYR A 389 -10.88 -22.05 42.86
N ASP A 390 -10.13 -23.13 42.58
CA ASP A 390 -9.08 -23.64 43.48
C ASP A 390 -8.09 -22.54 43.90
N ARG A 391 -7.73 -22.51 45.19
CA ARG A 391 -6.90 -21.46 45.80
C ARG A 391 -5.41 -21.59 45.48
N ASP A 392 -5.00 -22.65 44.78
CA ASP A 392 -3.60 -22.84 44.35
C ASP A 392 -3.13 -21.73 43.38
N THR A 393 -2.10 -21.00 43.79
CA THR A 393 -1.44 -19.99 42.96
C THR A 393 -0.86 -20.59 41.66
N GLY A 394 -0.50 -21.87 41.67
CA GLY A 394 -0.07 -22.58 40.46
C GLY A 394 -1.19 -22.74 39.42
N ARG A 395 -2.44 -22.90 39.83
CA ARG A 395 -3.61 -23.00 38.94
C ARG A 395 -4.06 -21.64 38.39
N PHE A 396 -3.97 -20.59 39.19
CA PHE A 396 -4.19 -19.20 38.74
C PHE A 396 -3.30 -18.87 37.54
N PHE A 397 -1.98 -19.06 37.65
CA PHE A 397 -1.06 -18.76 36.53
C PHE A 397 -1.27 -19.70 35.32
N LYS A 398 -1.70 -20.94 35.54
CA LYS A 398 -2.04 -21.87 34.45
C LYS A 398 -3.31 -21.48 33.70
N GLN A 399 -4.33 -20.99 34.41
CA GLN A 399 -5.58 -20.52 33.81
C GLN A 399 -5.33 -19.21 33.04
N TYR A 400 -4.63 -18.25 33.65
CA TYR A 400 -4.13 -17.04 32.99
C TYR A 400 -3.41 -17.35 31.66
N LEU A 401 -2.51 -18.34 31.65
CA LEU A 401 -1.79 -18.74 30.43
C LEU A 401 -2.72 -19.29 29.34
N VAL A 402 -3.70 -20.13 29.69
CA VAL A 402 -4.68 -20.66 28.72
C VAL A 402 -5.55 -19.55 28.15
N ILE A 403 -6.05 -18.63 28.98
CA ILE A 403 -6.89 -17.49 28.54
C ILE A 403 -6.07 -16.52 27.66
N LEU A 404 -4.78 -16.33 27.94
CA LEU A 404 -3.86 -15.56 27.10
C LEU A 404 -3.65 -16.21 25.73
N CYS A 405 -3.39 -17.52 25.69
CA CYS A 405 -3.27 -18.27 24.45
C CYS A 405 -4.57 -18.24 23.62
N ILE A 406 -5.73 -18.31 24.27
CA ILE A 406 -7.06 -18.16 23.65
C ILE A 406 -7.24 -16.77 23.02
N ASN A 407 -6.98 -15.67 23.77
CA ASN A 407 -7.14 -14.30 23.24
C ASN A 407 -6.21 -14.03 22.05
N GLN A 408 -4.97 -14.53 22.09
CA GLN A 408 -4.02 -14.43 20.98
C GLN A 408 -4.47 -15.25 19.76
N MET A 409 -4.98 -16.47 19.97
CA MET A 409 -5.48 -17.33 18.90
C MET A 409 -6.70 -16.70 18.22
N ALA A 410 -7.67 -16.21 19.00
CA ALA A 410 -8.83 -15.48 18.51
C ALA A 410 -8.41 -14.24 17.69
N SER A 411 -7.49 -13.42 18.23
CA SER A 411 -6.97 -12.24 17.53
C SER A 411 -6.32 -12.59 16.19
N ALA A 412 -5.59 -13.70 16.11
CA ALA A 412 -4.97 -14.18 14.87
C ALA A 412 -6.02 -14.70 13.86
N LEU A 413 -6.99 -15.50 14.31
CA LEU A 413 -8.11 -16.00 13.49
C LEU A 413 -8.90 -14.84 12.87
N PHE A 414 -9.32 -13.85 13.68
CA PHE A 414 -10.13 -12.73 13.19
C PHE A 414 -9.38 -11.79 12.24
N ARG A 415 -8.05 -11.68 12.35
CA ARG A 415 -7.19 -10.98 11.36
C ARG A 415 -7.08 -11.75 10.04
N PHE A 416 -6.98 -13.08 10.10
CA PHE A 416 -7.03 -13.93 8.91
C PHE A 416 -8.39 -13.81 8.20
N MET A 417 -9.51 -13.89 8.93
CA MET A 417 -10.86 -13.72 8.35
C MET A 417 -11.07 -12.32 7.76
N ALA A 418 -10.48 -11.27 8.35
CA ALA A 418 -10.47 -9.93 7.75
C ALA A 418 -9.75 -9.88 6.40
N ALA A 419 -8.55 -10.47 6.29
CA ALA A 419 -7.78 -10.50 5.04
C ALA A 419 -8.50 -11.28 3.92
N LEU A 420 -9.17 -12.38 4.26
CA LEU A 420 -10.01 -13.13 3.32
C LEU A 420 -11.25 -12.33 2.88
N GLY A 421 -12.00 -11.77 3.83
CA GLY A 421 -13.28 -11.12 3.55
C GLY A 421 -13.14 -9.81 2.78
N ARG A 422 -12.07 -9.03 3.04
CA ARG A 422 -11.74 -7.71 2.47
C ARG A 422 -12.76 -6.58 2.73
N ASP A 423 -14.04 -6.90 2.76
CA ASP A 423 -15.18 -6.03 3.09
C ASP A 423 -15.72 -6.30 4.51
N ILE A 424 -16.34 -5.27 5.12
CA ILE A 424 -16.89 -5.31 6.48
C ILE A 424 -18.01 -6.35 6.60
N VAL A 425 -18.97 -6.36 5.67
CA VAL A 425 -20.16 -7.22 5.74
C VAL A 425 -19.73 -8.67 5.57
N VAL A 426 -18.96 -8.94 4.49
CA VAL A 426 -18.45 -10.27 4.17
C VAL A 426 -17.65 -10.86 5.34
N ALA A 427 -16.68 -10.10 5.87
CA ALA A 427 -15.82 -10.57 6.94
C ALA A 427 -16.56 -10.76 8.28
N ASN A 428 -17.51 -9.89 8.65
CA ASN A 428 -18.29 -10.10 9.89
C ASN A 428 -19.21 -11.32 9.78
N THR A 429 -19.81 -11.59 8.61
CA THR A 429 -20.60 -12.81 8.37
C THR A 429 -19.73 -14.07 8.53
N PHE A 430 -18.61 -14.15 7.82
CA PHE A 430 -17.69 -15.30 7.94
C PHE A 430 -17.04 -15.43 9.32
N GLY A 431 -16.70 -14.32 9.98
CA GLY A 431 -16.15 -14.30 11.33
C GLY A 431 -17.14 -14.82 12.38
N THR A 432 -18.41 -14.40 12.29
CA THR A 432 -19.49 -14.86 13.19
C THR A 432 -19.78 -16.35 12.97
N PHE A 433 -19.80 -16.80 11.71
CA PHE A 433 -19.93 -18.23 11.39
C PHE A 433 -18.76 -19.06 11.92
N SER A 434 -17.53 -18.58 11.77
CA SER A 434 -16.32 -19.25 12.29
C SER A 434 -16.36 -19.35 13.82
N LEU A 435 -16.81 -18.30 14.51
CA LEU A 435 -16.98 -18.29 15.96
C LEU A 435 -18.03 -19.32 16.42
N LEU A 436 -19.18 -19.39 15.74
CA LEU A 436 -20.21 -20.39 16.02
C LEU A 436 -19.66 -21.81 15.83
N ALA A 437 -19.00 -22.10 14.71
CA ALA A 437 -18.43 -23.41 14.43
C ALA A 437 -17.37 -23.82 15.47
N VAL A 438 -16.44 -22.93 15.81
CA VAL A 438 -15.39 -23.15 16.82
C VAL A 438 -16.01 -23.36 18.22
N THR A 439 -17.10 -22.66 18.55
CA THR A 439 -17.83 -22.79 19.82
C THR A 439 -18.56 -24.13 19.96
N VAL A 440 -19.34 -24.51 18.94
CA VAL A 440 -20.07 -25.79 18.92
C VAL A 440 -19.11 -26.98 18.96
N LEU A 441 -18.00 -26.90 18.24
CA LEU A 441 -16.94 -27.93 18.21
C LEU A 441 -16.00 -27.88 19.43
N GLY A 442 -16.24 -27.01 20.41
CA GLY A 442 -15.40 -26.84 21.61
C GLY A 442 -15.55 -27.91 22.70
N GLY A 443 -16.42 -28.91 22.51
CA GLY A 443 -16.61 -30.03 23.44
C GLY A 443 -17.52 -29.78 24.65
N PHE A 444 -17.88 -28.52 24.94
CA PHE A 444 -18.85 -28.20 25.99
C PHE A 444 -20.31 -28.23 25.50
N VAL A 445 -20.57 -27.69 24.29
CA VAL A 445 -21.92 -27.62 23.70
C VAL A 445 -22.39 -28.97 23.18
N ILE A 446 -21.48 -29.76 22.62
CA ILE A 446 -21.68 -31.16 22.21
C ILE A 446 -20.54 -31.97 22.81
N SER A 447 -20.85 -32.99 23.62
CA SER A 447 -19.84 -33.89 24.17
C SER A 447 -19.16 -34.67 23.04
N ARG A 448 -17.86 -34.93 23.17
CA ARG A 448 -17.07 -35.73 22.20
C ARG A 448 -17.77 -37.04 21.84
N ASP A 449 -18.38 -37.68 22.83
CA ASP A 449 -18.91 -39.04 22.69
C ASP A 449 -20.32 -39.06 22.06
N ASP A 450 -20.99 -37.91 21.98
CA ASP A 450 -22.22 -37.69 21.20
C ASP A 450 -21.94 -37.31 19.74
N VAL A 451 -20.70 -36.91 19.40
CA VAL A 451 -20.33 -36.54 18.03
C VAL A 451 -20.29 -37.78 17.13
N SER A 452 -21.10 -37.75 16.06
CA SER A 452 -21.12 -38.84 15.08
C SER A 452 -19.74 -39.07 14.45
N LYS A 453 -19.33 -40.34 14.31
CA LYS A 453 -17.96 -40.76 13.95
C LYS A 453 -17.42 -40.12 12.67
N TRP A 454 -18.28 -39.80 11.70
CA TRP A 454 -17.89 -39.15 10.44
C TRP A 454 -17.56 -37.65 10.59
N PHE A 455 -18.04 -37.00 11.65
CA PHE A 455 -17.85 -35.57 11.95
C PHE A 455 -16.83 -35.32 13.07
N LEU A 456 -16.32 -36.39 13.70
CA LEU A 456 -15.37 -36.33 14.82
C LEU A 456 -14.07 -35.56 14.50
N TRP A 457 -13.65 -35.49 13.23
CA TRP A 457 -12.52 -34.65 12.80
C TRP A 457 -12.76 -33.15 13.06
N GLY A 458 -14.02 -32.69 13.05
CA GLY A 458 -14.38 -31.31 13.36
C GLY A 458 -14.00 -30.94 14.80
N TYR A 459 -14.33 -31.81 15.77
CA TYR A 459 -13.94 -31.67 17.17
C TYR A 459 -12.40 -31.59 17.32
N TRP A 460 -11.66 -32.48 16.65
CA TRP A 460 -10.19 -32.45 16.66
C TRP A 460 -9.56 -31.24 15.97
N SER A 461 -10.29 -30.58 15.05
CA SER A 461 -9.85 -29.38 14.34
C SER A 461 -10.13 -28.07 15.09
N SER A 462 -10.99 -28.07 16.12
CA SER A 462 -11.36 -26.85 16.84
C SER A 462 -10.28 -26.43 17.84
N PRO A 463 -9.74 -25.19 17.75
CA PRO A 463 -8.81 -24.69 18.76
C PRO A 463 -9.48 -24.52 20.14
N LEU A 464 -10.81 -24.39 20.19
CA LEU A 464 -11.55 -24.25 21.45
C LEU A 464 -11.57 -25.53 22.26
N MET A 465 -11.60 -26.71 21.61
CA MET A 465 -11.58 -28.01 22.28
C MET A 465 -10.32 -28.16 23.15
N TYR A 466 -9.17 -27.78 22.59
CA TYR A 466 -7.88 -27.77 23.29
C TYR A 466 -7.87 -26.77 24.47
N GLY A 467 -8.45 -25.59 24.31
CA GLY A 467 -8.56 -24.58 25.38
C GLY A 467 -9.52 -24.97 26.51
N GLN A 468 -10.72 -25.44 26.16
CA GLN A 468 -11.74 -25.89 27.11
C GLN A 468 -11.26 -27.11 27.90
N ASN A 469 -10.62 -28.08 27.24
CA ASN A 469 -10.05 -29.24 27.92
C ASN A 469 -8.89 -28.83 28.84
N ALA A 470 -8.01 -27.91 28.42
CA ALA A 470 -6.92 -27.43 29.28
C ALA A 470 -7.41 -26.65 30.51
N ILE A 471 -8.40 -25.76 30.36
CA ILE A 471 -8.94 -24.99 31.50
C ILE A 471 -9.72 -25.89 32.47
N ALA A 472 -10.51 -26.84 31.95
CA ALA A 472 -11.25 -27.80 32.78
C ALA A 472 -10.32 -28.74 33.55
N VAL A 473 -9.27 -29.28 32.90
CA VAL A 473 -8.24 -30.11 33.56
C VAL A 473 -7.45 -29.32 34.61
N ASN A 474 -7.28 -28.00 34.42
CA ASN A 474 -6.61 -27.15 35.41
C ASN A 474 -7.43 -26.97 36.70
N GLU A 475 -8.75 -26.77 36.60
CA GLU A 475 -9.62 -26.62 37.78
C GLU A 475 -10.01 -27.98 38.39
N PHE A 476 -10.56 -28.92 37.62
CA PHE A 476 -11.14 -30.15 38.17
C PHE A 476 -10.12 -31.17 38.68
N LEU A 477 -8.83 -31.07 38.32
CA LEU A 477 -7.76 -31.79 39.04
C LEU A 477 -7.30 -31.06 40.32
N GLY A 478 -8.13 -30.13 40.83
CA GLY A 478 -7.93 -29.26 41.98
C GLY A 478 -7.67 -29.96 43.31
N HIS A 479 -7.41 -29.17 44.34
CA HIS A 479 -7.51 -29.61 45.73
C HIS A 479 -8.97 -29.62 46.21
N SER A 480 -9.77 -28.64 45.78
CA SER A 480 -11.21 -28.55 46.08
C SER A 480 -12.01 -29.75 45.59
N TRP A 481 -11.69 -30.26 44.40
CA TRP A 481 -12.43 -31.32 43.70
C TRP A 481 -12.01 -32.76 44.05
N ARG A 482 -11.29 -32.95 45.16
CA ARG A 482 -10.78 -34.26 45.62
C ARG A 482 -11.78 -35.10 46.41
N ASN A 483 -12.97 -34.56 46.68
CA ASN A 483 -14.06 -35.30 47.33
C ASN A 483 -14.39 -36.57 46.52
N VAL A 484 -14.51 -37.72 47.19
CA VAL A 484 -14.72 -39.02 46.54
C VAL A 484 -16.22 -39.29 46.38
N THR A 485 -16.66 -39.47 45.14
CA THR A 485 -18.07 -39.73 44.81
C THR A 485 -18.42 -41.21 44.95
N SER A 486 -18.94 -41.56 46.13
CA SER A 486 -19.46 -42.88 46.53
C SER A 486 -18.43 -43.99 46.76
N THR A 487 -18.83 -44.98 47.57
CA THR A 487 -18.00 -46.11 48.05
C THR A 487 -17.66 -47.17 46.99
N THR A 488 -18.20 -47.05 45.77
CA THR A 488 -18.06 -48.09 44.71
C THR A 488 -16.93 -47.79 43.73
N SER A 489 -16.40 -46.57 43.71
CA SER A 489 -15.33 -46.14 42.80
C SER A 489 -14.38 -45.17 43.48
N ASN A 490 -13.09 -45.51 43.55
CA ASN A 490 -12.02 -44.67 44.15
C ASN A 490 -11.63 -43.46 43.27
N GLU A 491 -12.58 -42.84 42.58
CA GLU A 491 -12.36 -41.68 41.72
C GLU A 491 -12.83 -40.39 42.40
N THR A 492 -12.11 -39.30 42.14
CA THR A 492 -12.49 -37.98 42.66
C THR A 492 -13.62 -37.37 41.82
N LEU A 493 -14.47 -36.57 42.45
CA LEU A 493 -15.54 -35.80 41.82
C LEU A 493 -15.06 -35.08 40.55
N GLY A 494 -13.87 -34.47 40.61
CA GLY A 494 -13.25 -33.79 39.48
C GLY A 494 -12.83 -34.68 38.30
N VAL A 495 -12.44 -35.94 38.54
CA VAL A 495 -12.18 -36.91 37.45
C VAL A 495 -13.50 -37.44 36.88
N TYR A 496 -14.51 -37.63 37.73
CA TYR A 496 -15.83 -38.09 37.32
C TYR A 496 -16.54 -37.10 36.37
N ILE A 497 -16.59 -35.80 36.71
CA ILE A 497 -17.19 -34.77 35.84
C ILE A 497 -16.47 -34.61 34.49
N LEU A 498 -15.12 -34.72 34.47
CA LEU A 498 -14.36 -34.66 33.23
C LEU A 498 -14.71 -35.85 32.32
N LYS A 499 -14.85 -37.06 32.87
CA LYS A 499 -15.28 -38.24 32.11
C LYS A 499 -16.73 -38.13 31.61
N SER A 500 -17.68 -37.75 32.48
CA SER A 500 -19.11 -37.70 32.12
C SER A 500 -19.43 -36.64 31.07
N ARG A 501 -18.61 -35.57 30.97
CA ARG A 501 -18.70 -34.55 29.93
C ARG A 501 -17.73 -34.77 28.74
N GLY A 502 -17.16 -35.96 28.60
CA GLY A 502 -16.34 -36.34 27.43
C GLY A 502 -14.97 -35.66 27.32
N PHE A 503 -14.51 -34.97 28.37
CA PHE A 503 -13.17 -34.39 28.43
C PHE A 503 -12.10 -35.44 28.77
N PHE A 504 -10.82 -35.05 28.71
CA PHE A 504 -9.70 -35.97 28.96
C PHE A 504 -9.10 -35.74 30.37
N PRO A 505 -9.29 -36.65 31.35
CA PRO A 505 -8.96 -36.38 32.74
C PRO A 505 -7.46 -36.42 33.08
N GLN A 506 -6.57 -36.69 32.12
CA GLN A 506 -5.13 -36.83 32.39
C GLN A 506 -4.41 -35.47 32.36
N ALA A 507 -3.67 -35.15 33.42
CA ALA A 507 -3.04 -33.83 33.64
C ALA A 507 -2.13 -33.33 32.49
N TYR A 508 -1.58 -34.22 31.65
CA TYR A 508 -0.75 -33.82 30.51
C TYR A 508 -1.55 -33.07 29.42
N TRP A 509 -2.87 -33.24 29.36
CA TRP A 509 -3.73 -32.55 28.38
C TRP A 509 -3.74 -31.03 28.54
N TYR A 510 -3.42 -30.51 29.73
CA TYR A 510 -3.16 -29.09 29.94
C TYR A 510 -2.05 -28.59 28.99
N TRP A 511 -0.91 -29.27 28.95
CA TRP A 511 0.23 -28.88 28.11
C TRP A 511 0.01 -29.16 26.62
N ILE A 512 -0.72 -30.23 26.28
CA ILE A 512 -1.18 -30.45 24.90
C ILE A 512 -2.07 -29.27 24.45
N GLY A 513 -3.01 -28.83 25.30
CA GLY A 513 -3.91 -27.74 24.97
C GLY A 513 -3.21 -26.40 24.78
N VAL A 514 -2.29 -26.04 25.69
CA VAL A 514 -1.44 -24.84 25.55
C VAL A 514 -0.58 -24.92 24.28
N GLY A 515 0.07 -26.06 24.03
CA GLY A 515 0.89 -26.27 22.82
C GLY A 515 0.10 -26.16 21.52
N ALA A 516 -1.10 -26.77 21.47
CA ALA A 516 -2.00 -26.68 20.34
C ALA A 516 -2.46 -25.24 20.08
N LEU A 517 -2.92 -24.51 21.12
CA LEU A 517 -3.33 -23.11 21.00
C LEU A 517 -2.20 -22.22 20.46
N ILE A 518 -0.97 -22.40 20.96
CA ILE A 518 0.22 -21.69 20.43
C ILE A 518 0.45 -22.05 18.95
N GLY A 519 0.32 -23.33 18.59
CA GLY A 519 0.36 -23.77 17.19
C GLY A 519 -0.66 -23.05 16.31
N TYR A 520 -1.90 -22.91 16.76
CA TYR A 520 -2.94 -22.15 16.05
C TYR A 520 -2.63 -20.64 15.96
N VAL A 521 -2.01 -20.02 16.97
CA VAL A 521 -1.54 -18.62 16.88
C VAL A 521 -0.55 -18.44 15.73
N PHE A 522 0.45 -19.33 15.61
CA PHE A 522 1.41 -19.29 14.50
C PHE A 522 0.73 -19.60 13.15
N LEU A 523 -0.16 -20.60 13.10
CA LEU A 523 -0.88 -21.01 11.90
C LEU A 523 -1.74 -19.89 11.31
N PHE A 524 -2.56 -19.23 12.13
CA PHE A 524 -3.42 -18.15 11.65
C PHE A 524 -2.63 -16.87 11.31
N ASN A 525 -1.54 -16.54 12.02
CA ASN A 525 -0.66 -15.44 11.60
C ASN A 525 0.10 -15.76 10.30
N PHE A 526 0.49 -17.01 10.07
CA PHE A 526 1.06 -17.45 8.80
C PHE A 526 0.04 -17.36 7.66
N PHE A 527 -1.17 -17.89 7.84
CA PHE A 527 -2.23 -17.77 6.84
C PHE A 527 -2.68 -16.33 6.60
N PHE A 528 -2.66 -15.46 7.61
CA PHE A 528 -2.86 -14.01 7.44
C PHE A 528 -1.76 -13.38 6.58
N ALA A 529 -0.48 -13.69 6.85
CA ALA A 529 0.63 -13.19 6.04
C ALA A 529 0.62 -13.73 4.59
N LEU A 530 0.25 -15.00 4.41
CA LEU A 530 0.10 -15.67 3.11
C LEU A 530 -1.08 -15.10 2.33
N ALA A 531 -2.23 -14.91 2.99
CA ALA A 531 -3.40 -14.25 2.40
C ALA A 531 -3.00 -12.86 1.88
N LEU A 532 -2.39 -12.02 2.71
CA LEU A 532 -1.90 -10.70 2.27
C LEU A 532 -0.80 -10.74 1.19
N HIS A 533 -0.19 -11.90 0.93
CA HIS A 533 0.78 -12.08 -0.15
C HIS A 533 0.11 -12.48 -1.47
N CYS A 534 -0.67 -13.56 -1.47
CA CYS A 534 -1.32 -14.11 -2.67
C CYS A 534 -2.63 -13.39 -3.05
N LEU A 535 -3.26 -12.67 -2.11
CA LEU A 535 -4.40 -11.81 -2.40
C LEU A 535 -3.90 -10.49 -3.01
N SER A 536 -3.56 -10.52 -4.29
CA SER A 536 -3.38 -9.32 -5.10
C SER A 536 -4.65 -8.43 -5.08
N HIS A 537 -4.49 -7.15 -5.44
CA HIS A 537 -5.62 -6.42 -6.00
C HIS A 537 -5.97 -7.12 -7.33
N THR A 538 -7.22 -7.51 -7.54
CA THR A 538 -7.59 -8.70 -8.35
C THR A 538 -7.07 -8.71 -9.80
N LYS A 539 -5.88 -9.31 -9.99
CA LYS A 539 -5.36 -9.99 -11.20
C LYS A 539 -4.15 -10.87 -10.79
N MET A 540 -3.80 -11.86 -11.61
CA MET A 540 -2.99 -13.02 -11.21
C MET A 540 -1.46 -12.79 -11.18
N ASP A 541 -0.75 -13.67 -10.45
CA ASP A 541 0.70 -13.69 -10.30
C ASP A 541 1.41 -14.36 -11.50
N GLU A 542 2.62 -13.88 -11.84
CA GLU A 542 3.62 -14.59 -12.65
C GLU A 542 5.05 -14.40 -12.08
N ALA A 543 6.02 -15.20 -12.54
CA ALA A 543 7.38 -15.29 -11.99
C ALA A 543 8.47 -14.97 -13.02
N VAL A 544 9.67 -14.59 -12.54
CA VAL A 544 10.74 -13.95 -13.35
C VAL A 544 12.07 -14.73 -13.30
N VAL A 545 12.90 -14.59 -14.35
CA VAL A 545 14.23 -15.21 -14.51
C VAL A 545 15.30 -14.14 -14.83
N GLU A 546 16.46 -14.19 -14.17
CA GLU A 546 17.62 -13.29 -14.41
C GLU A 546 18.68 -13.90 -15.37
N ASN A 547 19.54 -13.05 -15.96
CA ASN A 547 20.93 -13.43 -16.34
C ASN A 547 21.88 -12.20 -16.40
N LYS A 548 23.22 -12.40 -16.38
CA LYS A 548 24.25 -11.36 -16.12
C LYS A 548 25.57 -11.54 -16.91
N ALA A 549 26.18 -10.43 -17.39
CA ALA A 549 27.61 -10.22 -17.74
C ALA A 549 27.80 -8.81 -18.37
N SER A 550 28.98 -8.19 -18.56
CA SER A 550 30.27 -8.11 -17.83
C SER A 550 31.06 -6.86 -18.36
N SER A 551 32.24 -6.50 -17.81
CA SER A 551 32.78 -5.12 -17.85
C SER A 551 33.93 -4.78 -18.84
N THR A 552 33.96 -3.53 -19.35
CA THR A 552 35.13 -2.57 -19.46
C THR A 552 34.81 -1.34 -20.35
N GLY A 553 35.46 -0.16 -20.26
CA GLY A 553 36.16 0.39 -19.09
C GLY A 553 37.36 1.37 -19.24
N LYS A 554 37.40 2.42 -20.10
CA LYS A 554 38.51 3.43 -20.06
C LYS A 554 38.18 4.89 -20.53
N LYS A 555 38.17 5.80 -19.54
CA LYS A 555 38.49 7.27 -19.51
C LYS A 555 38.01 8.27 -20.60
N GLY A 556 37.25 9.27 -20.14
CA GLY A 556 37.00 10.60 -20.74
C GLY A 556 36.40 11.53 -19.65
N MET A 557 36.42 12.86 -19.81
CA MET A 557 36.05 13.84 -18.75
C MET A 557 34.71 14.53 -19.02
N VAL A 558 33.69 14.32 -18.17
CA VAL A 558 32.32 14.91 -18.25
C VAL A 558 31.73 15.07 -16.83
N LEU A 559 30.70 15.92 -16.70
CA LEU A 559 29.78 16.06 -15.55
C LEU A 559 29.24 14.70 -15.03
N PRO A 560 28.82 14.59 -13.75
CA PRO A 560 28.63 13.30 -13.07
C PRO A 560 27.47 12.43 -13.58
N PHE A 561 26.52 12.96 -14.34
CA PHE A 561 25.50 12.20 -15.05
C PHE A 561 24.91 12.99 -16.22
N GLN A 562 24.65 12.32 -17.34
CA GLN A 562 23.49 12.68 -18.16
C GLN A 562 22.24 12.11 -17.45
N PRO A 563 21.14 12.85 -17.30
CA PRO A 563 19.95 12.31 -16.66
C PRO A 563 19.18 11.38 -17.61
N LEU A 564 18.22 10.62 -17.08
CA LEU A 564 17.66 9.46 -17.79
C LEU A 564 16.63 9.87 -18.86
N SER A 565 17.01 9.78 -20.13
CA SER A 565 16.02 9.71 -21.21
C SER A 565 15.29 8.36 -21.18
N LEU A 566 14.01 8.37 -21.57
CA LEU A 566 13.24 7.15 -21.81
C LEU A 566 12.76 7.18 -23.25
N THR A 567 13.18 6.21 -24.06
CA THR A 567 12.76 6.06 -25.46
C THR A 567 11.84 4.86 -25.60
N PHE A 568 10.91 4.97 -26.54
CA PHE A 568 9.98 3.90 -26.91
C PHE A 568 9.86 3.87 -28.42
N ASP A 569 9.80 2.69 -29.01
CA ASP A 569 9.83 2.51 -30.46
C ASP A 569 8.87 1.41 -30.93
N ASP A 570 8.11 1.71 -31.98
CA ASP A 570 7.05 0.91 -32.61
C ASP A 570 6.08 0.27 -31.61
N ILE A 571 5.69 1.03 -30.57
CA ILE A 571 4.78 0.52 -29.53
C ILE A 571 3.39 0.28 -30.13
N LYS A 572 3.02 -1.01 -30.21
CA LYS A 572 1.65 -1.44 -30.50
C LYS A 572 1.03 -2.08 -29.27
N TYR A 573 -0.27 -1.91 -29.10
CA TYR A 573 -1.01 -2.54 -28.02
C TYR A 573 -2.39 -3.00 -28.48
N PHE A 574 -2.65 -4.29 -28.28
CA PHE A 574 -3.85 -4.99 -28.72
C PHE A 574 -4.63 -5.55 -27.54
N VAL A 575 -5.95 -5.51 -27.59
CA VAL A 575 -6.86 -6.14 -26.62
C VAL A 575 -7.82 -7.06 -27.37
N ASP A 576 -8.22 -8.20 -26.79
CA ASP A 576 -9.21 -9.08 -27.42
C ASP A 576 -10.54 -8.33 -27.65
N MET A 577 -11.13 -8.50 -28.84
CA MET A 577 -12.24 -7.67 -29.31
C MET A 577 -13.47 -7.75 -28.39
N PRO A 578 -13.98 -6.62 -27.85
CA PRO A 578 -15.09 -6.62 -26.90
C PRO A 578 -16.35 -7.29 -27.46
N GLN A 579 -17.04 -8.10 -26.63
CA GLN A 579 -18.24 -8.84 -27.03
C GLN A 579 -19.34 -7.95 -27.63
N ALA A 580 -19.47 -6.71 -27.15
CA ALA A 580 -20.38 -5.73 -27.73
C ALA A 580 -20.06 -5.39 -29.20
N MET A 581 -18.77 -5.20 -29.55
CA MET A 581 -18.34 -4.94 -30.92
C MET A 581 -18.41 -6.20 -31.80
N LYS A 582 -18.12 -7.39 -31.27
CA LYS A 582 -18.37 -8.64 -31.99
C LYS A 582 -19.87 -8.81 -32.32
N SER A 583 -20.78 -8.41 -31.41
CA SER A 583 -22.23 -8.43 -31.68
C SER A 583 -22.69 -7.40 -32.72
N GLN A 584 -21.86 -6.41 -33.04
CA GLN A 584 -22.08 -5.41 -34.11
C GLN A 584 -21.45 -5.83 -35.45
N GLY A 585 -20.93 -7.05 -35.58
CA GLY A 585 -20.42 -7.61 -36.84
C GLY A 585 -18.93 -7.39 -37.10
N VAL A 586 -18.16 -6.92 -36.12
CA VAL A 586 -16.70 -6.81 -36.25
C VAL A 586 -16.07 -8.20 -36.27
N CYS A 587 -15.45 -8.56 -37.40
CA CYS A 587 -14.87 -9.88 -37.65
C CYS A 587 -13.43 -10.04 -37.11
N GLU A 588 -12.79 -8.96 -36.65
CA GLU A 588 -11.44 -8.99 -36.08
C GLU A 588 -11.45 -9.54 -34.64
N ASP A 589 -10.49 -10.41 -34.32
CA ASP A 589 -10.36 -10.99 -32.97
C ASP A 589 -9.70 -10.06 -31.95
N ARG A 590 -8.95 -9.05 -32.40
CA ARG A 590 -8.21 -8.10 -31.56
C ARG A 590 -8.43 -6.67 -32.02
N LEU A 591 -8.57 -5.76 -31.07
CA LEU A 591 -8.67 -4.31 -31.27
C LEU A 591 -7.30 -3.67 -31.00
N GLU A 592 -6.75 -2.99 -32.01
CA GLU A 592 -5.52 -2.20 -31.89
C GLU A 592 -5.81 -0.81 -31.29
N LEU A 593 -5.17 -0.48 -30.17
CA LEU A 593 -5.39 0.77 -29.42
C LEU A 593 -4.19 1.73 -29.44
N LEU A 594 -2.99 1.22 -29.72
CA LEU A 594 -1.77 1.99 -30.04
C LEU A 594 -1.20 1.41 -31.33
N LYS A 595 -0.87 2.28 -32.30
CA LYS A 595 -0.67 1.92 -33.72
C LYS A 595 0.72 2.30 -34.24
N GLY A 596 1.74 1.70 -33.63
CA GLY A 596 3.15 1.94 -33.95
C GLY A 596 3.64 3.29 -33.43
N VAL A 597 3.66 3.42 -32.10
CA VAL A 597 3.95 4.68 -31.41
C VAL A 597 5.43 4.71 -30.99
N SER A 598 6.21 5.61 -31.59
CA SER A 598 7.63 5.87 -31.24
C SER A 598 7.84 7.28 -30.67
N GLY A 599 8.86 7.48 -29.85
CA GLY A 599 9.20 8.78 -29.26
C GLY A 599 10.18 8.71 -28.07
N ALA A 600 10.52 9.89 -27.52
CA ALA A 600 11.47 10.02 -26.42
C ALA A 600 11.07 11.09 -25.39
N PHE A 601 11.24 10.78 -24.11
CA PHE A 601 11.17 11.76 -23.02
C PHE A 601 12.57 12.25 -22.67
N ARG A 602 12.76 13.57 -22.68
CA ARG A 602 13.98 14.24 -22.25
C ARG A 602 13.94 14.56 -20.74
N PRO A 603 15.06 14.47 -20.01
CA PRO A 603 15.12 14.90 -18.63
C PRO A 603 15.21 16.44 -18.50
N GLY A 604 14.81 16.96 -17.35
CA GLY A 604 14.67 18.39 -17.07
C GLY A 604 13.39 19.01 -17.64
N VAL A 605 12.53 18.22 -18.29
CA VAL A 605 11.38 18.67 -19.10
C VAL A 605 10.05 18.20 -18.50
N LEU A 606 9.09 19.11 -18.37
CA LEU A 606 7.70 18.81 -18.06
C LEU A 606 6.90 18.63 -19.36
N THR A 607 6.48 17.39 -19.65
CA THR A 607 5.77 17.00 -20.87
C THR A 607 4.26 16.87 -20.64
N ALA A 608 3.44 17.51 -21.48
CA ALA A 608 2.00 17.29 -21.52
C ALA A 608 1.65 16.09 -22.42
N LEU A 609 0.76 15.20 -21.97
CA LEU A 609 0.09 14.22 -22.83
C LEU A 609 -1.31 14.74 -23.18
N MET A 610 -1.47 15.20 -24.41
CA MET A 610 -2.72 15.77 -24.95
C MET A 610 -3.40 14.84 -25.94
N GLY A 611 -4.70 15.07 -26.16
CA GLY A 611 -5.53 14.26 -27.04
C GLY A 611 -6.95 14.13 -26.54
N VAL A 612 -7.89 13.89 -27.46
CA VAL A 612 -9.32 13.72 -27.15
C VAL A 612 -9.56 12.50 -26.22
N SER A 613 -10.77 12.42 -25.64
CA SER A 613 -11.17 11.20 -24.92
C SER A 613 -11.22 10.01 -25.89
N GLY A 614 -10.73 8.85 -25.46
CA GLY A 614 -10.59 7.66 -26.30
C GLY A 614 -9.32 7.60 -27.17
N ALA A 615 -8.54 8.69 -27.30
CA ALA A 615 -7.35 8.75 -28.16
C ALA A 615 -6.18 7.80 -27.79
N GLY A 616 -6.24 7.14 -26.63
CA GLY A 616 -5.23 6.20 -26.16
C GLY A 616 -4.34 6.70 -25.00
N LYS A 617 -4.55 7.92 -24.47
CA LYS A 617 -3.66 8.56 -23.46
C LYS A 617 -3.27 7.64 -22.29
N THR A 618 -4.24 7.24 -21.48
CA THR A 618 -4.08 6.29 -20.36
C THR A 618 -3.49 4.94 -20.79
N THR A 619 -3.79 4.50 -22.02
CA THR A 619 -3.26 3.24 -22.56
C THR A 619 -1.77 3.34 -22.84
N LEU A 620 -1.31 4.42 -23.47
CA LEU A 620 0.11 4.70 -23.66
C LEU A 620 0.82 4.87 -22.31
N MET A 621 0.23 5.62 -21.38
CA MET A 621 0.84 5.85 -20.07
C MET A 621 0.95 4.55 -19.24
N ASP A 622 -0.09 3.71 -19.21
CA ASP A 622 -0.02 2.39 -18.57
C ASP A 622 0.99 1.44 -19.25
N VAL A 623 1.17 1.48 -20.57
CA VAL A 623 2.18 0.65 -21.27
C VAL A 623 3.60 1.13 -20.94
N LEU A 624 3.83 2.44 -20.97
CA LEU A 624 5.11 3.05 -20.58
C LEU A 624 5.44 2.81 -19.11
N ALA A 625 4.46 2.87 -18.20
CA ALA A 625 4.58 2.45 -16.81
C ALA A 625 4.74 0.92 -16.64
N GLY A 626 4.23 0.14 -17.60
CA GLY A 626 4.14 -1.33 -17.53
C GLY A 626 3.07 -1.83 -16.56
N ARG A 627 1.97 -1.09 -16.44
CA ARG A 627 0.77 -1.40 -15.67
C ARG A 627 -0.26 -2.22 -16.47
N LYS A 628 -0.19 -2.25 -17.81
CA LYS A 628 -1.01 -3.17 -18.62
C LYS A 628 -0.56 -4.61 -18.40
N THR A 629 -1.39 -5.39 -17.70
CA THR A 629 -1.19 -6.82 -17.37
C THR A 629 -2.14 -7.75 -18.16
N SER A 630 -2.72 -7.25 -19.25
CA SER A 630 -3.61 -8.00 -20.14
C SER A 630 -3.67 -7.32 -21.50
N GLY A 631 -3.77 -8.09 -22.58
CA GLY A 631 -3.53 -7.60 -23.94
C GLY A 631 -2.09 -7.89 -24.38
N TYR A 632 -1.80 -7.62 -25.65
CA TYR A 632 -0.50 -7.92 -26.29
C TYR A 632 0.23 -6.60 -26.52
N ILE A 633 1.50 -6.52 -26.11
CA ILE A 633 2.38 -5.36 -26.32
C ILE A 633 3.48 -5.78 -27.31
N GLU A 634 3.69 -4.98 -28.34
CA GLU A 634 4.80 -5.11 -29.28
C GLU A 634 5.60 -3.79 -29.33
N GLY A 635 6.78 -3.80 -29.95
CA GLY A 635 7.74 -2.69 -29.93
C GLY A 635 8.79 -2.82 -28.81
N SER A 636 9.55 -1.75 -28.54
CA SER A 636 10.61 -1.74 -27.53
C SER A 636 10.58 -0.49 -26.65
N ILE A 637 10.98 -0.62 -25.37
CA ILE A 637 11.12 0.50 -24.43
C ILE A 637 12.51 0.44 -23.81
N THR A 638 13.27 1.54 -23.91
CA THR A 638 14.59 1.67 -23.31
C THR A 638 14.66 2.85 -22.34
N ILE A 639 15.43 2.68 -21.27
CA ILE A 639 15.70 3.73 -20.29
C ILE A 639 17.19 4.02 -20.44
N SER A 640 17.50 5.10 -21.15
CA SER A 640 18.86 5.44 -21.57
C SER A 640 19.54 4.22 -22.22
N GLY A 641 18.95 3.70 -23.30
CA GLY A 641 19.48 2.59 -24.10
C GLY A 641 19.63 1.22 -23.41
N TYR A 642 19.25 1.10 -22.13
CA TYR A 642 19.07 -0.20 -21.47
C TYR A 642 17.62 -0.65 -21.62
N PRO A 643 17.34 -1.92 -22.00
CA PRO A 643 15.98 -2.44 -22.03
C PRO A 643 15.28 -2.27 -20.68
N LYS A 644 14.03 -1.81 -20.71
CA LYS A 644 13.22 -1.59 -19.51
C LYS A 644 12.98 -2.92 -18.76
N ASN A 645 13.61 -3.10 -17.59
CA ASN A 645 13.28 -4.18 -16.67
C ASN A 645 12.07 -3.80 -15.81
N GLN A 646 10.94 -4.49 -16.05
CA GLN A 646 9.65 -4.20 -15.40
C GLN A 646 9.67 -4.40 -13.88
N GLU A 647 10.45 -5.34 -13.33
CA GLU A 647 10.50 -5.56 -11.87
C GLU A 647 11.08 -4.38 -11.10
N THR A 648 11.99 -3.64 -11.74
CA THR A 648 12.73 -2.53 -11.14
C THR A 648 12.21 -1.16 -11.53
N PHE A 649 11.49 -1.05 -12.66
CA PHE A 649 11.08 0.24 -13.22
C PHE A 649 10.22 1.06 -12.25
N ALA A 650 9.25 0.42 -11.60
CA ALA A 650 8.37 1.02 -10.58
C ALA A 650 9.09 1.61 -9.34
N ARG A 651 10.43 1.50 -9.25
CA ARG A 651 11.23 2.16 -8.22
C ARG A 651 11.83 3.50 -8.65
N ILE A 652 12.03 3.70 -9.96
CA ILE A 652 12.48 4.95 -10.57
C ILE A 652 11.34 5.74 -11.22
N SER A 653 10.23 5.08 -11.56
CA SER A 653 8.99 5.71 -12.03
C SER A 653 7.94 5.80 -10.92
N GLY A 654 7.39 6.99 -10.67
CA GLY A 654 6.13 7.17 -9.94
C GLY A 654 4.94 7.16 -10.91
N TYR A 655 3.76 6.76 -10.43
CA TYR A 655 2.51 6.81 -11.20
C TYR A 655 1.38 7.38 -10.34
N CYS A 656 0.67 8.37 -10.85
CA CYS A 656 -0.58 8.89 -10.27
C CYS A 656 -1.75 8.53 -11.19
N GLU A 657 -2.84 8.03 -10.63
CA GLU A 657 -3.97 7.44 -11.36
C GLU A 657 -5.15 8.42 -11.45
N GLN A 658 -5.91 8.36 -12.54
CA GLN A 658 -7.13 9.15 -12.79
C GLN A 658 -8.15 9.09 -11.63
N SER A 659 -8.18 7.97 -10.89
CA SER A 659 -9.01 7.78 -9.69
C SER A 659 -8.15 7.61 -8.44
N ASP A 660 -8.31 8.51 -7.46
CA ASP A 660 -7.53 8.53 -6.21
C ASP A 660 -7.87 7.36 -5.25
N ILE A 661 -7.28 6.18 -5.47
CA ILE A 661 -7.45 5.02 -4.57
C ILE A 661 -6.59 5.18 -3.30
N HIS A 662 -7.20 5.76 -2.27
CA HIS A 662 -6.77 5.71 -0.87
C HIS A 662 -7.84 4.97 -0.06
N SER A 663 -7.50 4.10 0.92
CA SER A 663 -8.53 3.70 1.90
C SER A 663 -8.70 4.77 2.98
N PRO A 664 -9.92 4.97 3.48
CA PRO A 664 -10.25 6.07 4.37
C PRO A 664 -9.61 6.01 5.76
N ASN A 665 -9.06 4.87 6.20
CA ASN A 665 -8.72 4.64 7.61
C ASN A 665 -7.23 4.71 7.94
N VAL A 666 -6.47 5.13 6.94
CA VAL A 666 -5.09 5.54 7.04
C VAL A 666 -5.10 6.94 6.47
N THR A 667 -4.50 7.88 7.18
CA THR A 667 -4.39 9.22 6.64
C THR A 667 -3.49 9.21 5.40
N VAL A 668 -3.47 10.30 4.62
CA VAL A 668 -2.40 10.39 3.63
C VAL A 668 -1.04 10.24 4.34
N TYR A 669 -0.92 10.49 5.68
CA TYR A 669 0.24 9.99 6.44
C TYR A 669 0.50 8.53 6.19
N GLU A 670 -0.26 7.54 6.68
CA GLU A 670 0.31 6.19 6.63
C GLU A 670 0.62 5.72 5.20
N SER A 671 0.01 6.31 4.17
CA SER A 671 0.38 6.17 2.74
C SER A 671 1.76 6.78 2.44
N LEU A 672 1.93 8.08 2.67
CA LEU A 672 3.11 8.91 2.39
C LEU A 672 4.25 8.68 3.38
N LEU A 673 3.94 8.42 4.65
CA LEU A 673 4.75 7.80 5.73
C LEU A 673 5.57 6.61 5.25
N TYR A 674 5.08 6.02 4.18
CA TYR A 674 5.61 4.82 3.60
C TYR A 674 6.50 5.11 2.37
N SER A 675 6.83 6.41 2.17
CA SER A 675 7.86 7.05 1.33
C SER A 675 9.08 7.61 2.14
N ALA A 676 10.29 7.90 1.59
CA ALA A 676 11.52 8.34 2.34
C ALA A 676 12.59 7.40 3.06
N TRP A 677 12.33 6.18 3.60
CA TRP A 677 13.40 5.19 4.03
C TRP A 677 13.76 4.05 3.08
N LEU A 678 12.87 3.33 2.37
CA LEU A 678 13.22 2.14 1.54
C LEU A 678 14.17 2.34 0.34
N ARG A 679 15.05 3.35 0.38
CA ARG A 679 16.23 3.69 -0.47
C ARG A 679 17.25 4.58 0.33
N LEU A 680 17.07 4.88 1.63
CA LEU A 680 17.92 5.79 2.44
C LEU A 680 19.08 5.00 3.11
N SER A 681 20.24 5.63 3.30
CA SER A 681 21.41 5.00 3.95
C SER A 681 21.17 4.71 5.44
N PRO A 682 21.62 3.57 5.99
CA PRO A 682 21.44 3.21 7.40
C PRO A 682 22.29 4.01 8.39
N GLU A 683 23.20 4.89 7.94
CA GLU A 683 24.30 5.43 8.75
C GLU A 683 23.91 6.58 9.70
N VAL A 684 22.87 7.36 9.40
CA VAL A 684 22.46 8.55 10.18
C VAL A 684 22.02 8.18 11.61
N ASP A 685 22.48 8.89 12.65
CA ASP A 685 22.23 8.51 14.06
C ASP A 685 20.76 8.60 14.53
N ARG A 686 20.48 7.95 15.67
CA ARG A 686 19.19 7.78 16.32
C ARG A 686 18.71 8.98 17.15
N LYS A 687 19.57 9.90 17.58
CA LYS A 687 19.13 11.20 18.17
C LYS A 687 18.64 12.18 17.10
N THR A 688 19.20 12.05 15.90
CA THR A 688 18.95 12.83 14.69
C THR A 688 17.86 12.22 13.79
N ARG A 689 17.28 11.08 14.19
CA ARG A 689 16.01 10.51 13.68
C ARG A 689 14.82 10.84 14.61
N LYS A 690 14.83 11.98 15.30
CA LYS A 690 13.94 12.28 16.42
C LYS A 690 13.52 13.74 16.48
#